data_AF-A0A954YFU7-F1
#
_entry.id   AF-A0A954YFU7-F1
#
_cell.length_a   1.000
_cell.length_b   1.000
_cell.length_c   1.000
_cell.angle_alpha   90.00
_cell.angle_beta   90.00
_cell.angle_gamma   90.00
#
_symmetry.space_group_name_H-M   'P 1'
#
loop_
_entity.id
_entity.type
_entity.pdbx_description
1 polymer ?
#
loop_
_entity_poly.entity_id
_entity_poly.type
_entity_poly.pdbx_seq_one_letter_code
_entity_poly.pdbx_strand_id
1 'polypeptide(L)'
;MRITAHQSACRVDARRKAPCALAVVCACLATLSANGQVGADACSAAPLISTGTYSGSTVGATPDGVGSCEGVNPGASPDVWYRFQPPCNGVLSLDTCGSGYDTLVSVHTGCPGNTSNTVACNDDCNGIPSCESLSSCLTANVLAGSIYRIRVGGFSNRSGSYVLHVGFAPSGSAPGNDNCANAQLTIGGTYAFCTNGATTDGPNNVACDFFGDSQVGSDIWYLYYPLCTGTATVNLCGSLYDTKVAAYAGDSCDFSQLLACIDDFCGVQSEITFPVTLLEPVLIRVGGYNGAQGVGTMTISCVSATPPNDLPASPTIVGDLPYGGFVDTSAASASGFGSNCGPFGADVFYTFFPPASCLYRIETCGSSYDTAIHLYQRNGTGYFLLNCDLDGGDHVACEATASRIDAFLDHDEEYLIRFGRQGLGSGGYLGFLIDVPAPNDVLLVDSAAIGGATGRTWFNAIPNLNDALAIAQLDSSINEIWIAAGVYVPEDPNFDNSGTFRLRSNLAIYGGFAGYECDKSQRDPMANPTYLSGDPNDDLSDGPAAAFQARKHVITATGLSNVTLDGLVIRRGNDADAEQGSAIYAPGASLSVIDCRFEYDAGLTSFNESTSAIYANGGASLALARCAFRACDTPVRVEQATLTMAGCAFQDGDFGTISLLDTNATISNSTFLRNLGPFRPAVMWCQGTCDVQMLNCTAMSNATALSPAAIVLSDTSQLLVRNSLFWENTGGLSGGDAIFAQDDTSFTVEYSIVQGGEAQTFATDNAQGSWAISNLDVDPLVTPDGHLQSGSPARDAGTLDFFVFAQPDRDGEVRVTTLLDIGSDEFFDADSDGLPDYWELRYYGAPVAAPRRGDDDSDTLENIDEFARYGTNPNGQVIYVCVDGDDSHSGATPTCPTTRGTNGPKRTISAAIAAADEGASVVLLPGVFGAAGNTDLVFDKTIAIVGRDGAGATSVDCAGMTPHRFIADGRGAIVGLTITGALADEGIPNDIGGAILVPARRLAIDACDIFGNRADGGGGIGLNAANALIRDTRLLGNVADQPGLGSELLLINSTLRVDGELTVSGAGDAVVIGQVSGAGAIKVEPGATLTFGAAGLDPNSPFFRRSTLEAG
;
A
#
# COMPACT_ATOMS: atom_id res chain seq x y z
N MET A 1 -48.58 26.88 -52.60
CA MET A 1 -47.23 26.55 -52.10
C MET A 1 -47.39 26.19 -50.62
N ARG A 2 -47.66 24.93 -50.25
CA ARG A 2 -46.76 23.77 -50.12
C ARG A 2 -45.61 24.00 -49.12
N ILE A 3 -45.87 23.72 -47.83
CA ILE A 3 -44.97 23.06 -46.86
C ILE A 3 -45.86 22.23 -45.90
N THR A 4 -45.35 21.06 -45.54
CA THR A 4 -45.84 19.93 -44.74
C THR A 4 -46.02 20.20 -43.24
N ALA A 5 -47.06 19.65 -42.60
CA ALA A 5 -47.15 19.47 -41.14
C ALA A 5 -48.22 18.43 -40.70
N HIS A 6 -47.92 17.81 -39.55
CA HIS A 6 -48.79 17.20 -38.53
C HIS A 6 -49.39 15.80 -38.74
N GLN A 7 -48.98 14.89 -37.85
CA GLN A 7 -49.84 13.83 -37.33
C GLN A 7 -50.07 14.05 -35.83
N SER A 8 -51.31 13.80 -35.43
CA SER A 8 -51.98 14.33 -34.24
C SER A 8 -52.34 13.22 -33.26
N ALA A 9 -52.42 13.63 -32.00
CA ALA A 9 -52.85 12.90 -30.81
C ALA A 9 -54.21 12.18 -30.91
N CYS A 10 -54.42 11.19 -30.04
CA CYS A 10 -55.75 10.82 -29.58
C CYS A 10 -55.75 10.46 -28.08
N ARG A 11 -56.50 11.26 -27.29
CA ARG A 11 -56.89 11.02 -25.89
C ARG A 11 -57.92 9.89 -25.81
N VAL A 12 -57.92 9.12 -24.72
CA VAL A 12 -59.10 8.34 -24.32
C VAL A 12 -59.57 8.84 -22.96
N ASP A 13 -60.75 9.45 -22.97
CA ASP A 13 -61.49 9.90 -21.79
C ASP A 13 -62.75 9.01 -21.66
N ALA A 14 -63.06 8.65 -20.42
CA ALA A 14 -64.14 7.73 -20.09
C ALA A 14 -65.54 8.34 -20.29
N ARG A 15 -66.51 7.52 -20.73
CA ARG A 15 -67.91 7.40 -20.24
C ARG A 15 -68.84 6.74 -21.28
N ARG A 16 -69.43 5.59 -20.95
CA ARG A 16 -70.90 5.39 -20.77
C ARG A 16 -71.29 3.90 -20.62
N LYS A 17 -71.92 3.62 -19.46
CA LYS A 17 -73.11 2.75 -19.21
C LYS A 17 -73.04 1.22 -19.42
N ALA A 18 -72.91 0.52 -18.29
CA ALA A 18 -73.58 -0.70 -17.77
C ALA A 18 -74.81 -1.31 -18.50
N PRO A 19 -75.36 -2.49 -18.09
CA PRO A 19 -74.77 -3.77 -17.60
C PRO A 19 -75.47 -5.05 -18.18
N CYS A 20 -75.10 -6.24 -17.65
CA CYS A 20 -75.84 -7.52 -17.63
C CYS A 20 -75.88 -8.41 -18.90
N ALA A 21 -75.29 -9.60 -18.83
CA ALA A 21 -76.04 -10.87 -18.70
C ALA A 21 -75.11 -12.11 -18.73
N LEU A 22 -75.40 -13.02 -17.80
CA LEU A 22 -74.92 -14.39 -17.66
C LEU A 22 -75.51 -15.28 -18.78
N ALA A 23 -74.71 -16.08 -19.52
CA ALA A 23 -75.15 -17.35 -20.10
C ALA A 23 -74.02 -18.19 -20.75
N VAL A 24 -74.00 -19.45 -20.33
CA VAL A 24 -73.34 -20.65 -20.87
C VAL A 24 -73.56 -20.84 -22.37
N VAL A 25 -72.52 -21.25 -23.13
CA VAL A 25 -72.69 -22.09 -24.33
C VAL A 25 -71.52 -23.08 -24.50
N CYS A 26 -71.93 -24.32 -24.73
CA CYS A 26 -71.20 -25.56 -24.99
C CYS A 26 -70.59 -25.63 -26.40
N ALA A 27 -69.62 -26.55 -26.54
CA ALA A 27 -68.91 -26.95 -27.75
C ALA A 27 -69.79 -27.24 -28.99
N CYS A 28 -69.25 -26.97 -30.19
CA CYS A 28 -69.02 -28.01 -31.20
C CYS A 28 -68.08 -27.56 -32.32
N LEU A 29 -67.39 -28.56 -32.87
CA LEU A 29 -66.33 -28.55 -33.87
C LEU A 29 -66.64 -27.81 -35.17
N ALA A 30 -65.62 -27.16 -35.73
CA ALA A 30 -65.35 -27.16 -37.16
C ALA A 30 -63.83 -27.23 -37.39
N THR A 31 -63.39 -28.32 -38.01
CA THR A 31 -62.03 -28.60 -38.45
C THR A 31 -61.57 -27.61 -39.51
N LEU A 32 -60.42 -26.96 -39.30
CA LEU A 32 -59.59 -26.39 -40.36
C LEU A 32 -58.19 -26.99 -40.25
N SER A 33 -57.90 -27.92 -41.16
CA SER A 33 -56.56 -28.42 -41.47
C SER A 33 -55.90 -27.43 -42.44
N ALA A 34 -54.92 -26.67 -41.97
CA ALA A 34 -53.91 -26.03 -42.79
C ALA A 34 -52.54 -26.42 -42.21
N ASN A 35 -51.84 -27.27 -42.97
CA ASN A 35 -50.56 -27.88 -42.64
C ASN A 35 -49.46 -26.79 -42.61
N GLY A 36 -49.02 -26.38 -41.42
CA GLY A 36 -47.96 -25.38 -41.23
C GLY A 36 -46.61 -26.06 -41.02
N GLN A 37 -45.69 -25.91 -41.97
CA GLN A 37 -44.31 -26.37 -41.86
C GLN A 37 -43.38 -25.17 -42.05
N VAL A 38 -43.25 -24.32 -41.03
CA VAL A 38 -42.45 -23.07 -41.11
C VAL A 38 -41.21 -23.13 -40.19
N GLY A 39 -40.93 -24.27 -39.55
CA GLY A 39 -39.84 -24.38 -38.57
C GLY A 39 -38.58 -25.12 -39.04
N ALA A 40 -38.69 -26.01 -40.02
CA ALA A 40 -37.64 -26.99 -40.32
C ALA A 40 -37.06 -26.88 -41.74
N ASP A 41 -37.44 -25.84 -42.50
CA ASP A 41 -37.01 -25.64 -43.89
C ASP A 41 -35.52 -25.27 -43.97
N ALA A 42 -35.05 -24.32 -43.16
CA ALA A 42 -33.66 -23.88 -43.18
C ALA A 42 -32.76 -24.63 -42.18
N CYS A 43 -31.55 -25.03 -42.59
CA CYS A 43 -30.57 -25.70 -41.71
C CYS A 43 -30.27 -24.90 -40.43
N SER A 44 -30.12 -23.57 -40.55
CA SER A 44 -29.82 -22.69 -39.41
C SER A 44 -30.96 -22.57 -38.39
N ALA A 45 -32.20 -22.83 -38.81
CA ALA A 45 -33.40 -22.73 -37.99
C ALA A 45 -33.93 -24.09 -37.50
N ALA A 46 -33.27 -25.18 -37.86
CA ALA A 46 -33.68 -26.55 -37.57
C ALA A 46 -34.12 -26.77 -36.11
N PRO A 47 -35.31 -27.32 -35.82
CA PRO A 47 -35.74 -27.57 -34.45
C PRO A 47 -34.92 -28.67 -33.77
N LEU A 48 -34.64 -28.50 -32.47
CA LEU A 48 -33.99 -29.54 -31.65
C LEU A 48 -34.99 -30.67 -31.38
N ILE A 49 -34.56 -31.91 -31.58
CA ILE A 49 -35.37 -33.12 -31.39
C ILE A 49 -34.69 -34.12 -30.46
N SER A 50 -35.48 -35.03 -29.89
CA SER A 50 -35.05 -36.15 -29.05
C SER A 50 -35.18 -37.47 -29.82
N THR A 51 -34.92 -38.61 -29.17
CA THR A 51 -35.30 -39.90 -29.75
C THR A 51 -36.82 -40.00 -29.88
N GLY A 52 -37.31 -40.62 -30.95
CA GLY A 52 -38.74 -40.72 -31.22
C GLY A 52 -39.07 -40.81 -32.71
N THR A 53 -40.35 -40.68 -33.03
CA THR A 53 -40.86 -40.71 -34.41
C THR A 53 -41.37 -39.32 -34.78
N TYR A 54 -40.88 -38.80 -35.90
CA TYR A 54 -41.26 -37.50 -36.46
C TYR A 54 -41.88 -37.71 -37.83
N SER A 55 -42.82 -36.87 -38.23
CA SER A 55 -43.43 -36.93 -39.57
C SER A 55 -43.51 -35.53 -40.17
N GLY A 56 -43.30 -35.44 -41.48
CA GLY A 56 -43.24 -34.16 -42.18
C GLY A 56 -43.36 -34.33 -43.69
N SER A 57 -43.05 -33.26 -44.45
CA SER A 57 -43.06 -33.28 -45.91
C SER A 57 -41.91 -32.44 -46.47
N THR A 58 -41.18 -32.94 -47.46
CA THR A 58 -40.17 -32.13 -48.19
C THR A 58 -40.82 -31.28 -49.29
N VAL A 59 -42.12 -31.48 -49.58
CA VAL A 59 -42.84 -30.71 -50.61
C VAL A 59 -42.90 -29.23 -50.23
N GLY A 60 -42.28 -28.38 -51.06
CA GLY A 60 -42.28 -26.92 -50.89
C GLY A 60 -41.13 -26.38 -50.05
N ALA A 61 -40.25 -27.25 -49.52
CA ALA A 61 -39.03 -26.84 -48.85
C ALA A 61 -37.97 -26.35 -49.84
N THR A 62 -37.09 -25.46 -49.38
CA THR A 62 -35.93 -24.96 -50.12
C THR A 62 -34.77 -25.93 -50.00
N PRO A 63 -34.05 -26.26 -51.09
CA PRO A 63 -32.81 -27.03 -51.00
C PRO A 63 -31.69 -26.18 -50.39
N ASP A 64 -31.27 -26.47 -49.16
CA ASP A 64 -30.25 -25.66 -48.48
C ASP A 64 -29.10 -26.46 -47.80
N GLY A 65 -28.95 -27.75 -48.12
CA GLY A 65 -27.68 -28.45 -47.94
C GLY A 65 -27.42 -29.64 -48.87
N VAL A 66 -26.22 -30.21 -48.74
CA VAL A 66 -25.67 -31.27 -49.62
C VAL A 66 -25.05 -32.36 -48.77
N GLY A 67 -25.51 -33.61 -48.93
CA GLY A 67 -24.89 -34.81 -48.33
C GLY A 67 -23.80 -35.44 -49.21
N SER A 68 -23.08 -36.44 -48.68
CA SER A 68 -22.06 -37.19 -49.42
C SER A 68 -22.62 -38.32 -50.30
N CYS A 69 -23.93 -38.61 -50.21
CA CYS A 69 -24.62 -39.72 -50.87
C CYS A 69 -25.70 -39.23 -51.88
N GLU A 70 -25.53 -38.03 -52.42
CA GLU A 70 -26.47 -37.42 -53.36
C GLU A 70 -26.49 -38.13 -54.73
N GLY A 71 -27.64 -38.07 -55.40
CA GLY A 71 -27.83 -38.55 -56.77
C GLY A 71 -27.44 -37.51 -57.84
N VAL A 72 -28.22 -37.45 -58.92
CA VAL A 72 -27.98 -36.49 -60.01
C VAL A 72 -28.38 -35.07 -59.58
N ASN A 73 -27.48 -34.10 -59.76
CA ASN A 73 -27.57 -32.70 -59.27
C ASN A 73 -27.56 -32.55 -57.74
N PRO A 74 -26.40 -32.76 -57.07
CA PRO A 74 -26.27 -32.62 -55.62
C PRO A 74 -26.74 -31.24 -55.11
N GLY A 75 -27.53 -31.23 -54.03
CA GLY A 75 -28.01 -30.00 -53.39
C GLY A 75 -29.22 -29.34 -54.05
N ALA A 76 -29.85 -29.98 -55.04
CA ALA A 76 -31.07 -29.47 -55.67
C ALA A 76 -32.37 -30.08 -55.09
N SER A 77 -32.26 -31.04 -54.18
CA SER A 77 -33.40 -31.74 -53.59
C SER A 77 -33.98 -30.95 -52.41
N PRO A 78 -35.30 -30.67 -52.37
CA PRO A 78 -35.95 -30.07 -51.21
C PRO A 78 -35.64 -30.87 -49.94
N ASP A 79 -35.20 -30.20 -48.88
CA ASP A 79 -34.78 -30.82 -47.64
C ASP A 79 -35.41 -30.19 -46.41
N VAL A 80 -35.44 -30.95 -45.33
CA VAL A 80 -35.97 -30.52 -44.03
C VAL A 80 -34.95 -30.92 -42.96
N TRP A 81 -34.76 -30.05 -41.99
CA TRP A 81 -33.69 -30.13 -41.02
C TRP A 81 -34.17 -30.25 -39.58
N TYR A 82 -33.41 -31.02 -38.80
CA TYR A 82 -33.54 -31.14 -37.36
C TYR A 82 -32.16 -31.00 -36.71
N ARG A 83 -32.12 -30.60 -35.44
CA ARG A 83 -30.91 -30.67 -34.60
C ARG A 83 -31.06 -31.79 -33.58
N PHE A 84 -29.98 -32.52 -33.33
CA PHE A 84 -29.91 -33.52 -32.27
C PHE A 84 -28.65 -33.28 -31.44
N GLN A 85 -28.80 -33.17 -30.13
CA GLN A 85 -27.70 -33.06 -29.19
C GLN A 85 -27.63 -34.34 -28.36
N PRO A 86 -26.64 -35.21 -28.58
CA PRO A 86 -26.51 -36.46 -27.84
C PRO A 86 -26.26 -36.17 -26.35
N PRO A 87 -26.97 -36.83 -25.42
CA PRO A 87 -26.69 -36.70 -24.00
C PRO A 87 -25.41 -37.45 -23.59
N CYS A 88 -25.02 -38.49 -24.34
CA CYS A 88 -23.80 -39.27 -24.15
C CYS A 88 -23.02 -39.38 -25.46
N ASN A 89 -21.77 -39.84 -25.39
CA ASN A 89 -21.15 -40.45 -26.57
C ASN A 89 -21.95 -41.71 -26.94
N GLY A 90 -22.17 -41.96 -28.22
CA GLY A 90 -22.99 -43.09 -28.63
C GLY A 90 -23.24 -43.16 -30.12
N VAL A 91 -24.16 -44.05 -30.49
CA VAL A 91 -24.58 -44.28 -31.87
C VAL A 91 -25.97 -43.70 -32.06
N LEU A 92 -26.08 -42.68 -32.90
CA LEU A 92 -27.34 -42.16 -33.43
C LEU A 92 -27.79 -43.08 -34.57
N SER A 93 -29.00 -43.61 -34.49
CA SER A 93 -29.64 -44.41 -35.53
C SER A 93 -30.80 -43.63 -36.12
N LEU A 94 -30.83 -43.53 -37.44
CA LEU A 94 -31.88 -42.84 -38.18
C LEU A 94 -32.43 -43.77 -39.24
N ASP A 95 -33.74 -43.78 -39.41
CA ASP A 95 -34.39 -44.36 -40.58
C ASP A 95 -35.62 -43.57 -41.00
N THR A 96 -35.97 -43.67 -42.28
CA THR A 96 -37.19 -43.09 -42.83
C THR A 96 -38.22 -44.14 -43.25
N CYS A 97 -38.18 -45.32 -42.63
CA CYS A 97 -39.07 -46.42 -43.00
C CYS A 97 -40.55 -46.03 -42.85
N GLY A 98 -41.33 -46.29 -43.90
CA GLY A 98 -42.73 -45.87 -43.99
C GLY A 98 -42.95 -44.52 -44.70
N SER A 99 -41.90 -43.92 -45.25
CA SER A 99 -42.00 -42.72 -46.10
C SER A 99 -42.52 -43.05 -47.51
N GLY A 100 -43.26 -42.12 -48.12
CA GLY A 100 -43.94 -42.34 -49.40
C GLY A 100 -43.13 -42.02 -50.66
N TYR A 101 -41.83 -41.75 -50.52
CA TYR A 101 -40.94 -41.39 -51.62
C TYR A 101 -39.51 -41.88 -51.37
N ASP A 102 -38.67 -41.77 -52.40
CA ASP A 102 -37.24 -42.10 -52.40
C ASP A 102 -36.48 -41.09 -51.54
N THR A 103 -36.28 -41.42 -50.26
CA THR A 103 -35.72 -40.50 -49.28
C THR A 103 -34.19 -40.43 -49.35
N LEU A 104 -33.62 -39.40 -48.74
CA LEU A 104 -32.19 -39.35 -48.42
C LEU A 104 -32.05 -38.77 -47.02
N VAL A 105 -31.24 -39.38 -46.16
CA VAL A 105 -30.93 -38.85 -44.82
C VAL A 105 -29.45 -38.60 -44.69
N SER A 106 -29.07 -37.45 -44.14
CA SER A 106 -27.69 -37.15 -43.79
C SER A 106 -27.55 -36.45 -42.44
N VAL A 107 -26.40 -36.63 -41.81
CA VAL A 107 -26.06 -36.03 -40.51
C VAL A 107 -24.86 -35.12 -40.69
N HIS A 108 -24.92 -33.90 -40.18
CA HIS A 108 -23.90 -32.87 -40.36
C HIS A 108 -23.44 -32.26 -39.03
N THR A 109 -22.19 -31.83 -38.93
CA THR A 109 -21.67 -31.11 -37.74
C THR A 109 -21.94 -29.60 -37.76
N GLY A 110 -22.43 -29.03 -38.86
CA GLY A 110 -22.70 -27.60 -38.97
C GLY A 110 -23.61 -27.21 -40.13
N CYS A 111 -23.96 -25.93 -40.20
CA CYS A 111 -24.71 -25.32 -41.31
C CYS A 111 -23.83 -24.29 -42.05
N PRO A 112 -23.97 -24.12 -43.38
CA PRO A 112 -24.78 -24.97 -44.27
C PRO A 112 -24.23 -26.41 -44.31
N GLY A 113 -25.12 -27.39 -44.39
CA GLY A 113 -24.72 -28.79 -44.51
C GLY A 113 -24.06 -29.01 -45.87
N ASN A 114 -22.84 -29.54 -45.87
CA ASN A 114 -22.06 -29.81 -47.07
C ASN A 114 -21.30 -31.13 -46.93
N THR A 115 -20.67 -31.58 -48.01
CA THR A 115 -19.93 -32.84 -48.03
C THR A 115 -18.78 -32.89 -47.02
N SER A 116 -18.12 -31.76 -46.74
CA SER A 116 -16.99 -31.68 -45.80
C SER A 116 -17.40 -31.83 -44.33
N ASN A 117 -18.65 -31.46 -43.98
CA ASN A 117 -19.16 -31.59 -42.62
C ASN A 117 -20.21 -32.71 -42.46
N THR A 118 -20.37 -33.56 -43.48
CA THR A 118 -21.23 -34.75 -43.44
C THR A 118 -20.57 -35.85 -42.60
N VAL A 119 -21.25 -36.27 -41.54
CA VAL A 119 -20.83 -37.36 -40.65
C VAL A 119 -21.25 -38.73 -41.20
N ALA A 120 -22.49 -38.81 -41.67
CA ALA A 120 -23.07 -40.00 -42.28
C ALA A 120 -24.15 -39.58 -43.27
N CYS A 121 -24.34 -40.37 -44.32
CA CYS A 121 -25.35 -40.12 -45.34
C CYS A 121 -25.78 -41.47 -45.93
N ASN A 122 -27.07 -41.65 -46.15
CA ASN A 122 -27.59 -42.81 -46.85
C ASN A 122 -28.89 -42.46 -47.59
N ASP A 123 -29.08 -43.05 -48.78
CA ASP A 123 -30.29 -42.98 -49.60
C ASP A 123 -31.16 -44.24 -49.45
N ASP A 124 -30.60 -45.45 -49.43
CA ASP A 124 -31.38 -46.71 -49.40
C ASP A 124 -31.10 -47.64 -48.21
N CYS A 125 -32.15 -48.19 -47.59
CA CYS A 125 -32.10 -49.18 -46.51
C CYS A 125 -31.96 -50.62 -47.03
N ASN A 126 -30.84 -50.91 -47.69
CA ASN A 126 -30.57 -52.24 -48.18
C ASN A 126 -30.30 -53.23 -47.02
N GLY A 127 -31.28 -54.09 -46.69
CA GLY A 127 -31.10 -55.20 -45.76
C GLY A 127 -31.99 -55.22 -44.52
N ILE A 128 -32.94 -54.28 -44.36
CA ILE A 128 -33.94 -54.29 -43.28
C ILE A 128 -35.30 -54.75 -43.84
N PRO A 129 -35.80 -55.96 -43.53
CA PRO A 129 -37.01 -56.52 -44.14
C PRO A 129 -38.30 -55.71 -43.91
N SER A 130 -38.31 -54.84 -42.88
CA SER A 130 -39.43 -53.97 -42.51
C SER A 130 -39.35 -52.56 -43.13
N CYS A 131 -38.34 -52.28 -43.95
CA CYS A 131 -38.13 -50.99 -44.60
C CYS A 131 -38.23 -51.15 -46.12
N GLU A 132 -39.01 -50.31 -46.81
CA GLU A 132 -39.10 -50.35 -48.27
C GLU A 132 -37.74 -50.01 -48.90
N SER A 133 -37.46 -50.52 -50.10
CA SER A 133 -36.15 -50.38 -50.77
C SER A 133 -35.80 -48.96 -51.24
N LEU A 134 -36.61 -47.96 -50.89
CA LEU A 134 -36.47 -46.54 -51.26
C LEU A 134 -36.47 -45.62 -50.01
N SER A 135 -36.54 -46.20 -48.80
CA SER A 135 -36.36 -45.46 -47.55
C SER A 135 -34.89 -45.50 -47.14
N SER A 136 -34.41 -44.50 -46.41
CA SER A 136 -33.01 -44.34 -46.01
C SER A 136 -32.80 -44.75 -44.56
N CYS A 137 -31.63 -45.31 -44.23
CA CYS A 137 -31.22 -45.51 -42.85
C CYS A 137 -29.72 -45.43 -42.70
N LEU A 138 -29.29 -44.88 -41.56
CA LEU A 138 -27.88 -44.76 -41.24
C LEU A 138 -27.67 -44.85 -39.74
N THR A 139 -26.43 -45.12 -39.39
CA THR A 139 -25.92 -44.95 -38.03
C THR A 139 -24.75 -44.00 -38.05
N ALA A 140 -24.66 -43.11 -37.07
CA ALA A 140 -23.56 -42.17 -36.91
C ALA A 140 -23.03 -42.23 -35.47
N ASN A 141 -21.70 -42.28 -35.31
CA ASN A 141 -21.08 -42.06 -34.01
C ASN A 141 -21.18 -40.57 -33.69
N VAL A 142 -21.74 -40.27 -32.53
CA VAL A 142 -22.00 -38.90 -32.10
C VAL A 142 -21.42 -38.68 -30.71
N LEU A 143 -20.90 -37.48 -30.47
CA LEU A 143 -20.28 -37.08 -29.21
C LEU A 143 -21.27 -36.32 -28.32
N ALA A 144 -21.20 -36.57 -27.01
CA ALA A 144 -22.01 -35.88 -26.01
C ALA A 144 -21.91 -34.36 -26.17
N GLY A 145 -23.04 -33.66 -26.06
CA GLY A 145 -23.10 -32.20 -26.11
C GLY A 145 -22.87 -31.57 -27.49
N SER A 146 -22.34 -32.29 -28.49
CA SER A 146 -22.16 -31.78 -29.85
C SER A 146 -23.50 -31.70 -30.58
N ILE A 147 -23.81 -30.56 -31.21
CA ILE A 147 -25.06 -30.41 -31.97
C ILE A 147 -24.87 -30.94 -33.39
N TYR A 148 -25.54 -32.04 -33.71
CA TYR A 148 -25.62 -32.58 -35.06
C TYR A 148 -26.89 -32.09 -35.76
N ARG A 149 -26.81 -31.89 -37.08
CA ARG A 149 -27.94 -31.52 -37.93
C ARG A 149 -28.35 -32.74 -38.74
N ILE A 150 -29.59 -33.17 -38.61
CA ILE A 150 -30.19 -34.26 -39.37
C ILE A 150 -30.97 -33.64 -40.52
N ARG A 151 -30.60 -34.00 -41.74
CA ARG A 151 -31.26 -33.60 -42.96
C ARG A 151 -32.11 -34.76 -43.47
N VAL A 152 -33.35 -34.47 -43.82
CA VAL A 152 -34.25 -35.38 -44.54
C VAL A 152 -34.55 -34.73 -45.89
N GLY A 153 -33.98 -35.29 -46.96
CA GLY A 153 -34.20 -34.91 -48.35
C GLY A 153 -34.81 -36.04 -49.17
N GLY A 154 -34.67 -35.98 -50.49
CA GLY A 154 -35.00 -37.08 -51.39
C GLY A 154 -33.92 -37.34 -52.41
N PHE A 155 -33.72 -38.62 -52.75
CA PHE A 155 -32.71 -39.00 -53.72
C PHE A 155 -33.10 -38.51 -55.12
N SER A 156 -32.14 -37.91 -55.86
CA SER A 156 -32.34 -37.40 -57.22
C SER A 156 -33.54 -36.45 -57.38
N ASN A 157 -33.74 -35.53 -56.44
CA ASN A 157 -34.78 -34.48 -56.44
C ASN A 157 -36.21 -34.96 -56.22
N ARG A 158 -36.40 -36.14 -55.64
CA ARG A 158 -37.73 -36.56 -55.16
C ARG A 158 -38.12 -35.80 -53.91
N SER A 159 -39.43 -35.63 -53.71
CA SER A 159 -40.01 -35.03 -52.51
C SER A 159 -41.36 -35.67 -52.21
N GLY A 160 -41.80 -35.57 -50.96
CA GLY A 160 -43.03 -36.19 -50.49
C GLY A 160 -43.13 -36.14 -48.97
N SER A 161 -44.14 -36.83 -48.43
CA SER A 161 -44.27 -37.01 -46.98
C SER A 161 -43.29 -38.06 -46.47
N TYR A 162 -42.61 -37.76 -45.37
CA TYR A 162 -41.67 -38.66 -44.70
C TYR A 162 -42.11 -38.97 -43.26
N VAL A 163 -41.64 -40.11 -42.77
CA VAL A 163 -41.52 -40.45 -41.36
C VAL A 163 -40.02 -40.54 -41.06
N LEU A 164 -39.56 -39.99 -39.94
CA LEU A 164 -38.18 -40.08 -39.45
C LEU A 164 -38.20 -40.73 -38.06
N HIS A 165 -37.57 -41.89 -37.94
CA HIS A 165 -37.30 -42.53 -36.65
C HIS A 165 -35.91 -42.15 -36.17
N VAL A 166 -35.81 -41.73 -34.92
CA VAL A 166 -34.57 -41.30 -34.28
C VAL A 166 -34.33 -42.18 -33.05
N GLY A 167 -33.32 -43.03 -33.12
CA GLY A 167 -32.83 -43.86 -32.01
C GLY A 167 -31.44 -43.41 -31.55
N PHE A 168 -31.12 -43.62 -30.28
CA PHE A 168 -29.79 -43.33 -29.74
C PHE A 168 -29.38 -44.40 -28.72
N ALA A 169 -28.16 -44.90 -28.85
CA ALA A 169 -27.58 -45.89 -27.95
C ALA A 169 -26.24 -45.38 -27.37
N PRO A 170 -26.13 -45.17 -26.04
CA PRO A 170 -24.87 -44.75 -25.41
C PRO A 170 -23.72 -45.77 -25.60
N SER A 171 -22.48 -45.29 -25.76
CA SER A 171 -21.29 -46.13 -26.01
C SER A 171 -20.72 -46.84 -24.78
N GLY A 172 -21.30 -46.62 -23.59
CA GLY A 172 -20.84 -47.20 -22.31
C GLY A 172 -19.51 -46.64 -21.78
N SER A 173 -18.88 -45.71 -22.50
CA SER A 173 -17.72 -44.94 -22.03
C SER A 173 -18.16 -43.80 -21.11
N ALA A 174 -17.36 -43.52 -20.08
CA ALA A 174 -17.58 -42.40 -19.17
C ALA A 174 -17.81 -41.06 -19.93
N PRO A 175 -18.76 -40.22 -19.45
CA PRO A 175 -18.98 -38.86 -19.97
C PRO A 175 -17.74 -37.96 -19.84
N GLY A 176 -17.68 -36.88 -20.63
CA GLY A 176 -16.54 -35.95 -20.59
C GLY A 176 -16.38 -35.22 -19.25
N ASN A 177 -17.47 -35.01 -18.54
CA ASN A 177 -17.54 -34.41 -17.21
C ASN A 177 -17.69 -35.44 -16.08
N ASP A 178 -17.18 -36.66 -16.30
CA ASP A 178 -17.13 -37.74 -15.30
C ASP A 178 -16.33 -37.33 -14.06
N ASN A 179 -15.12 -36.81 -14.26
CA ASN A 179 -14.29 -36.34 -13.15
C ASN A 179 -14.65 -34.90 -12.77
N CYS A 180 -14.60 -34.57 -11.48
CA CYS A 180 -14.81 -33.22 -10.97
C CYS A 180 -13.92 -32.16 -11.64
N ALA A 181 -12.66 -32.49 -11.91
CA ALA A 181 -11.72 -31.59 -12.58
C ALA A 181 -12.16 -31.20 -14.01
N ASN A 182 -13.10 -31.93 -14.60
CA ASN A 182 -13.66 -31.69 -15.93
C ASN A 182 -15.12 -31.19 -15.87
N ALA A 183 -15.53 -30.58 -14.75
CA ALA A 183 -16.88 -30.07 -14.57
C ALA A 183 -17.32 -29.18 -15.74
N GLN A 184 -18.51 -29.44 -16.27
CA GLN A 184 -19.03 -28.69 -17.41
C GLN A 184 -19.57 -27.32 -16.98
N LEU A 185 -19.09 -26.24 -17.60
CA LEU A 185 -19.52 -24.86 -17.33
C LEU A 185 -21.00 -24.60 -17.66
N THR A 186 -21.73 -23.92 -16.76
CA THR A 186 -23.16 -23.55 -16.89
C THR A 186 -23.45 -22.17 -16.25
N ILE A 187 -24.51 -21.48 -16.72
CA ILE A 187 -24.92 -20.12 -16.27
C ILE A 187 -26.44 -19.99 -16.00
N GLY A 188 -27.14 -21.12 -15.83
CA GLY A 188 -28.60 -21.21 -15.74
C GLY A 188 -29.24 -21.69 -17.06
N GLY A 189 -30.38 -22.38 -16.97
CA GLY A 189 -31.07 -22.97 -18.13
C GLY A 189 -31.23 -24.49 -18.04
N THR A 190 -31.57 -25.12 -19.17
CA THR A 190 -31.82 -26.57 -19.25
C THR A 190 -30.72 -27.28 -20.02
N TYR A 191 -30.14 -28.32 -19.42
CA TYR A 191 -29.04 -29.10 -19.95
C TYR A 191 -29.41 -30.59 -19.99
N ALA A 192 -29.16 -31.25 -21.12
CA ALA A 192 -29.21 -32.71 -21.17
C ALA A 192 -27.96 -33.29 -20.49
N PHE A 193 -28.13 -34.37 -19.73
CA PHE A 193 -27.02 -35.02 -19.03
C PHE A 193 -27.09 -36.55 -19.16
N CYS A 194 -25.98 -37.22 -18.88
CA CYS A 194 -25.84 -38.67 -18.95
C CYS A 194 -24.85 -39.17 -17.92
N THR A 195 -25.24 -40.14 -17.10
CA THR A 195 -24.38 -40.81 -16.11
C THR A 195 -23.97 -42.22 -16.53
N ASN A 196 -24.38 -42.66 -17.74
CA ASN A 196 -23.99 -43.98 -18.25
C ASN A 196 -22.49 -44.09 -18.46
N GLY A 197 -21.87 -45.07 -17.82
CA GLY A 197 -20.42 -45.31 -17.84
C GLY A 197 -19.63 -44.42 -16.90
N ALA A 198 -20.27 -43.53 -16.15
CA ALA A 198 -19.62 -42.65 -15.19
C ALA A 198 -19.05 -43.44 -14.00
N THR A 199 -17.85 -43.07 -13.57
CA THR A 199 -17.22 -43.55 -12.35
C THR A 199 -17.75 -42.78 -11.13
N THR A 200 -17.21 -43.02 -9.94
CA THR A 200 -17.61 -42.27 -8.74
C THR A 200 -16.38 -41.69 -8.09
N ASP A 201 -16.14 -40.41 -8.32
CA ASP A 201 -14.94 -39.72 -7.84
C ASP A 201 -15.23 -38.74 -6.70
N GLY A 202 -16.48 -38.30 -6.53
CA GLY A 202 -16.88 -37.48 -5.38
C GLY A 202 -16.98 -38.25 -4.06
N PRO A 203 -16.80 -37.55 -2.93
CA PRO A 203 -16.77 -38.18 -1.62
C PRO A 203 -18.16 -38.61 -1.18
N ASN A 204 -18.19 -39.57 -0.27
CA ASN A 204 -19.37 -39.85 0.54
C ASN A 204 -19.60 -38.72 1.55
N ASN A 205 -20.86 -38.34 1.78
CA ASN A 205 -21.20 -37.32 2.76
C ASN A 205 -22.38 -37.79 3.62
N VAL A 206 -22.23 -37.72 4.94
CA VAL A 206 -23.28 -38.07 5.92
C VAL A 206 -24.55 -37.23 5.72
N ALA A 207 -24.43 -35.98 5.29
CA ALA A 207 -25.58 -35.13 4.97
C ALA A 207 -26.33 -35.57 3.69
N CYS A 208 -25.74 -36.48 2.91
CA CYS A 208 -26.35 -37.15 1.75
C CYS A 208 -26.83 -38.58 2.07
N ASP A 209 -26.90 -39.01 3.34
CA ASP A 209 -27.37 -40.35 3.70
C ASP A 209 -28.89 -40.45 3.60
N PHE A 210 -29.33 -40.95 2.44
CA PHE A 210 -30.73 -41.26 2.16
C PHE A 210 -30.87 -42.76 2.02
N PHE A 211 -31.77 -43.34 2.81
CA PHE A 211 -32.07 -44.78 2.81
C PHE A 211 -30.84 -45.71 3.00
N GLY A 212 -29.78 -45.22 3.66
CA GLY A 212 -28.56 -45.98 3.95
C GLY A 212 -27.48 -45.88 2.88
N ASP A 213 -27.68 -45.05 1.85
CA ASP A 213 -26.68 -44.71 0.85
C ASP A 213 -26.27 -43.24 1.04
N SER A 214 -25.02 -43.02 1.46
CA SER A 214 -24.42 -41.69 1.65
C SER A 214 -23.65 -41.20 0.42
N GLN A 215 -23.68 -41.94 -0.70
CA GLN A 215 -22.94 -41.63 -1.91
C GLN A 215 -23.88 -41.10 -3.00
N VAL A 216 -23.36 -40.21 -3.86
CA VAL A 216 -23.96 -39.87 -5.16
C VAL A 216 -23.21 -40.71 -6.18
N GLY A 217 -23.74 -41.89 -6.51
CA GLY A 217 -23.04 -42.88 -7.32
C GLY A 217 -23.09 -42.55 -8.81
N SER A 218 -22.08 -43.01 -9.57
CA SER A 218 -21.93 -42.74 -11.01
C SER A 218 -22.16 -41.28 -11.37
N ASP A 219 -21.30 -40.43 -10.80
CA ASP A 219 -21.47 -38.98 -10.80
C ASP A 219 -20.85 -38.30 -12.02
N ILE A 220 -21.41 -37.14 -12.33
CA ILE A 220 -20.88 -36.19 -13.29
C ILE A 220 -20.97 -34.79 -12.71
N TRP A 221 -20.13 -33.89 -13.22
CA TRP A 221 -19.93 -32.58 -12.60
C TRP A 221 -20.26 -31.42 -13.53
N TYR A 222 -20.81 -30.37 -12.93
CA TYR A 222 -21.10 -29.10 -13.57
C TYR A 222 -20.54 -27.96 -12.72
N LEU A 223 -19.95 -26.96 -13.35
CA LEU A 223 -19.52 -25.73 -12.72
C LEU A 223 -20.52 -24.64 -13.06
N TYR A 224 -21.27 -24.17 -12.06
CA TYR A 224 -22.33 -23.20 -12.21
C TYR A 224 -21.86 -21.82 -11.77
N TYR A 225 -21.97 -20.82 -12.65
CA TYR A 225 -21.81 -19.41 -12.32
C TYR A 225 -23.20 -18.76 -12.24
N PRO A 226 -23.68 -18.44 -11.02
CA PRO A 226 -24.95 -17.76 -10.82
C PRO A 226 -24.97 -16.41 -11.53
N LEU A 227 -26.05 -16.16 -12.27
CA LEU A 227 -26.39 -14.86 -12.84
C LEU A 227 -27.42 -14.14 -11.95
N CYS A 228 -27.44 -14.41 -10.65
CA CYS A 228 -28.18 -13.65 -9.64
C CYS A 228 -27.59 -13.87 -8.25
N THR A 229 -27.79 -12.91 -7.33
CA THR A 229 -27.61 -13.15 -5.89
C THR A 229 -28.96 -13.52 -5.29
N GLY A 230 -29.10 -14.72 -4.76
CA GLY A 230 -30.39 -15.21 -4.27
C GLY A 230 -30.40 -16.71 -4.02
N THR A 231 -31.46 -17.39 -4.47
CA THR A 231 -31.62 -18.85 -4.32
C THR A 231 -31.57 -19.53 -5.68
N ALA A 232 -30.64 -20.47 -5.84
CA ALA A 232 -30.59 -21.34 -7.01
C ALA A 232 -31.39 -22.63 -6.76
N THR A 233 -32.03 -23.14 -7.81
CA THR A 233 -32.70 -24.44 -7.84
C THR A 233 -32.10 -25.30 -8.94
N VAL A 234 -31.76 -26.54 -8.63
CA VAL A 234 -31.33 -27.57 -9.60
C VAL A 234 -32.37 -28.69 -9.59
N ASN A 235 -33.07 -28.87 -10.71
CA ASN A 235 -34.16 -29.84 -10.87
C ASN A 235 -33.78 -30.92 -11.90
N LEU A 236 -33.90 -32.20 -11.50
CA LEU A 236 -33.65 -33.39 -12.34
C LEU A 236 -34.93 -34.19 -12.66
N CYS A 237 -36.10 -33.63 -12.36
CA CYS A 237 -37.40 -34.29 -12.54
C CYS A 237 -37.66 -34.68 -14.00
N GLY A 238 -38.21 -35.88 -14.20
CA GLY A 238 -38.46 -36.44 -15.53
C GLY A 238 -37.30 -37.28 -16.09
N SER A 239 -36.19 -37.41 -15.35
CA SER A 239 -35.12 -38.37 -15.67
C SER A 239 -35.63 -39.82 -15.61
N LEU A 240 -34.99 -40.72 -16.37
CA LEU A 240 -35.47 -42.11 -16.54
C LEU A 240 -34.92 -43.10 -15.51
N TYR A 241 -34.23 -42.61 -14.48
CA TYR A 241 -33.58 -43.41 -13.45
C TYR A 241 -33.67 -42.71 -12.08
N ASP A 242 -33.20 -43.42 -11.06
CA ASP A 242 -33.16 -42.99 -9.67
C ASP A 242 -31.99 -42.04 -9.44
N THR A 243 -32.25 -40.73 -9.35
CA THR A 243 -31.19 -39.70 -9.34
C THR A 243 -30.80 -39.28 -7.93
N LYS A 244 -29.57 -38.81 -7.77
CA LYS A 244 -29.09 -38.03 -6.63
C LYS A 244 -28.39 -36.76 -7.09
N VAL A 245 -28.49 -35.68 -6.33
CA VAL A 245 -27.80 -34.42 -6.63
C VAL A 245 -27.23 -33.78 -5.38
N ALA A 246 -26.05 -33.17 -5.51
CA ALA A 246 -25.39 -32.39 -4.47
C ALA A 246 -24.80 -31.09 -5.06
N ALA A 247 -24.68 -30.04 -4.24
CA ALA A 247 -24.02 -28.79 -4.60
C ALA A 247 -22.95 -28.41 -3.57
N TYR A 248 -21.81 -27.89 -4.03
CA TYR A 248 -20.67 -27.48 -3.20
C TYR A 248 -20.23 -26.06 -3.58
N ALA A 249 -19.86 -25.25 -2.59
CA ALA A 249 -19.36 -23.90 -2.85
C ALA A 249 -17.95 -23.93 -3.47
N GLY A 250 -17.68 -23.03 -4.42
CA GLY A 250 -16.40 -22.90 -5.10
C GLY A 250 -16.32 -23.61 -6.45
N ASP A 251 -15.19 -23.45 -7.13
CA ASP A 251 -14.85 -24.03 -8.43
C ASP A 251 -13.80 -25.17 -8.35
N SER A 252 -13.27 -25.42 -7.16
CA SER A 252 -12.29 -26.46 -6.90
C SER A 252 -12.96 -27.73 -6.38
N CYS A 253 -12.37 -28.89 -6.61
CA CYS A 253 -12.82 -30.18 -6.06
C CYS A 253 -12.57 -30.31 -4.54
N ASP A 254 -12.77 -29.22 -3.79
CA ASP A 254 -12.88 -29.18 -2.34
C ASP A 254 -14.35 -29.36 -1.95
N PHE A 255 -14.63 -30.47 -1.29
CA PHE A 255 -15.98 -30.90 -0.93
C PHE A 255 -16.33 -30.58 0.53
N SER A 256 -15.52 -29.74 1.21
CA SER A 256 -15.72 -29.37 2.61
C SER A 256 -16.96 -28.51 2.84
N GLN A 257 -17.41 -27.77 1.81
CA GLN A 257 -18.57 -26.87 1.87
C GLN A 257 -19.75 -27.40 1.05
N LEU A 258 -20.40 -28.46 1.53
CA LEU A 258 -21.66 -28.94 0.95
C LEU A 258 -22.80 -27.94 1.21
N LEU A 259 -23.40 -27.42 0.14
CA LEU A 259 -24.52 -26.48 0.19
C LEU A 259 -25.88 -27.18 0.33
N ALA A 260 -26.10 -28.23 -0.47
CA ALA A 260 -27.34 -29.01 -0.46
C ALA A 260 -27.12 -30.41 -1.06
N CYS A 261 -27.95 -31.36 -0.66
CA CYS A 261 -27.96 -32.71 -1.21
C CYS A 261 -29.32 -33.36 -1.07
N ILE A 262 -29.79 -34.07 -2.10
CA ILE A 262 -31.03 -34.86 -2.02
C ILE A 262 -31.02 -36.05 -2.98
N ASP A 263 -31.83 -37.05 -2.63
CA ASP A 263 -32.15 -38.24 -3.41
C ASP A 263 -33.51 -38.07 -4.09
N ASP A 264 -34.60 -38.23 -3.34
CA ASP A 264 -35.97 -38.17 -3.85
C ASP A 264 -36.65 -36.83 -3.58
N PHE A 265 -37.21 -36.23 -4.63
CA PHE A 265 -38.09 -35.07 -4.56
C PHE A 265 -39.40 -35.26 -5.34
N CYS A 266 -39.33 -35.65 -6.61
CA CYS A 266 -40.47 -35.75 -7.53
C CYS A 266 -40.73 -37.18 -7.99
N GLY A 267 -40.77 -38.11 -7.03
CA GLY A 267 -40.76 -39.55 -7.28
C GLY A 267 -39.38 -40.09 -6.92
N VAL A 268 -38.69 -40.68 -7.90
CA VAL A 268 -37.30 -41.17 -7.76
C VAL A 268 -36.28 -40.21 -8.39
N GLN A 269 -36.64 -38.92 -8.50
CA GLN A 269 -35.77 -37.89 -9.06
C GLN A 269 -35.59 -36.74 -8.08
N SER A 270 -34.46 -36.04 -8.21
CA SER A 270 -33.95 -35.08 -7.23
C SER A 270 -34.19 -33.62 -7.60
N GLU A 271 -34.34 -32.77 -6.59
CA GLU A 271 -34.29 -31.31 -6.72
C GLU A 271 -33.65 -30.69 -5.47
N ILE A 272 -32.64 -29.83 -5.65
CA ILE A 272 -32.01 -29.08 -4.56
C ILE A 272 -32.20 -27.58 -4.72
N THR A 273 -32.23 -26.88 -3.59
CA THR A 273 -32.19 -25.42 -3.51
C THR A 273 -31.09 -24.96 -2.56
N PHE A 274 -30.32 -23.94 -2.93
CA PHE A 274 -29.23 -23.41 -2.11
C PHE A 274 -29.00 -21.91 -2.37
N PRO A 275 -28.45 -21.16 -1.39
CA PRO A 275 -28.10 -19.76 -1.60
C PRO A 275 -26.94 -19.62 -2.58
N VAL A 276 -26.97 -18.57 -3.38
CA VAL A 276 -25.93 -18.21 -4.34
C VAL A 276 -25.65 -16.72 -4.32
N THR A 277 -24.40 -16.37 -4.56
CA THR A 277 -23.97 -15.00 -4.84
C THR A 277 -23.62 -14.90 -6.32
N LEU A 278 -23.90 -13.75 -6.93
CA LEU A 278 -23.50 -13.46 -8.31
C LEU A 278 -22.04 -13.84 -8.57
N LEU A 279 -21.80 -14.60 -9.64
CA LEU A 279 -20.48 -15.00 -10.13
C LEU A 279 -19.61 -15.78 -9.12
N GLU A 280 -20.11 -16.10 -7.92
CA GLU A 280 -19.45 -17.06 -7.03
C GLU A 280 -19.74 -18.49 -7.55
N PRO A 281 -18.72 -19.23 -7.98
CA PRO A 281 -18.93 -20.53 -8.60
C PRO A 281 -19.46 -21.56 -7.62
N VAL A 282 -20.27 -22.49 -8.14
CA VAL A 282 -20.81 -23.64 -7.40
C VAL A 282 -20.59 -24.91 -8.24
N LEU A 283 -20.03 -25.95 -7.63
CA LEU A 283 -19.97 -27.27 -8.22
C LEU A 283 -21.27 -28.04 -7.97
N ILE A 284 -21.94 -28.46 -9.04
CA ILE A 284 -23.13 -29.31 -9.02
C ILE A 284 -22.73 -30.72 -9.44
N ARG A 285 -22.99 -31.68 -8.55
CA ARG A 285 -22.74 -33.11 -8.73
C ARG A 285 -24.06 -33.84 -8.99
N VAL A 286 -24.17 -34.49 -10.14
CA VAL A 286 -25.36 -35.25 -10.54
C VAL A 286 -24.97 -36.73 -10.64
N GLY A 287 -25.71 -37.62 -9.99
CA GLY A 287 -25.50 -39.06 -10.06
C GLY A 287 -26.79 -39.83 -9.78
N GLY A 288 -26.69 -41.06 -9.29
CA GLY A 288 -27.82 -41.90 -8.94
C GLY A 288 -27.70 -42.60 -7.59
N TYR A 289 -28.85 -42.91 -7.01
CA TYR A 289 -28.97 -43.72 -5.80
C TYR A 289 -28.40 -45.12 -6.03
N ASN A 290 -27.56 -45.60 -5.11
CA ASN A 290 -26.88 -46.90 -5.22
C ASN A 290 -26.15 -47.16 -6.56
N GLY A 291 -25.67 -46.10 -7.22
CA GLY A 291 -24.97 -46.20 -8.50
C GLY A 291 -25.88 -46.45 -9.70
N ALA A 292 -27.17 -46.12 -9.60
CA ALA A 292 -28.06 -46.08 -10.76
C ALA A 292 -27.52 -45.09 -11.82
N GLN A 293 -27.67 -45.45 -13.09
CA GLN A 293 -27.19 -44.65 -14.22
C GLN A 293 -28.32 -44.44 -15.23
N GLY A 294 -28.30 -43.31 -15.91
CA GLY A 294 -29.25 -43.02 -16.96
C GLY A 294 -28.98 -41.70 -17.67
N VAL A 295 -29.94 -41.33 -18.50
CA VAL A 295 -29.99 -40.01 -19.16
C VAL A 295 -31.14 -39.19 -18.59
N GLY A 296 -30.98 -37.88 -18.59
CA GLY A 296 -31.97 -36.95 -18.06
C GLY A 296 -31.77 -35.52 -18.51
N THR A 297 -32.58 -34.63 -17.95
CA THR A 297 -32.48 -33.17 -18.13
C THR A 297 -32.33 -32.50 -16.78
N MET A 298 -31.35 -31.61 -16.67
CA MET A 298 -31.11 -30.76 -15.52
C MET A 298 -31.56 -29.34 -15.86
N THR A 299 -32.43 -28.76 -15.04
CA THR A 299 -32.78 -27.34 -15.13
C THR A 299 -32.20 -26.60 -13.92
N ILE A 300 -31.43 -25.54 -14.18
CA ILE A 300 -30.89 -24.63 -13.18
C ILE A 300 -31.61 -23.30 -13.31
N SER A 301 -32.23 -22.83 -12.23
CA SER A 301 -32.84 -21.49 -12.14
C SER A 301 -32.30 -20.74 -10.93
N CYS A 302 -32.34 -19.40 -11.00
CA CYS A 302 -31.89 -18.50 -9.92
C CYS A 302 -32.99 -17.46 -9.70
N VAL A 303 -33.42 -17.29 -8.45
CA VAL A 303 -34.38 -16.26 -8.05
C VAL A 303 -33.65 -15.26 -7.18
N SER A 304 -33.53 -14.02 -7.65
CA SER A 304 -32.82 -12.96 -6.96
C SER A 304 -33.51 -12.60 -5.64
N ALA A 305 -32.73 -12.38 -4.59
CA ALA A 305 -33.23 -11.84 -3.34
C ALA A 305 -33.40 -10.31 -3.45
N THR A 306 -34.37 -9.76 -2.73
CA THR A 306 -34.51 -8.30 -2.60
C THR A 306 -33.26 -7.73 -1.91
N PRO A 307 -32.58 -6.72 -2.47
CA PRO A 307 -31.42 -6.10 -1.84
C PRO A 307 -31.75 -5.55 -0.44
N PRO A 308 -30.83 -5.63 0.54
CA PRO A 308 -31.06 -5.10 1.88
C PRO A 308 -31.40 -3.60 1.91
N ASN A 309 -30.91 -2.85 0.92
CA ASN A 309 -31.08 -1.41 0.76
C ASN A 309 -32.12 -1.01 -0.29
N ASP A 310 -33.10 -1.88 -0.55
CA ASP A 310 -34.26 -1.63 -1.44
C ASP A 310 -35.20 -0.52 -0.93
N LEU A 311 -35.12 -0.16 0.36
CA LEU A 311 -35.97 0.88 0.95
C LEU A 311 -35.16 2.06 1.47
N PRO A 312 -35.68 3.31 1.33
CA PRO A 312 -35.02 4.51 1.82
C PRO A 312 -34.93 4.59 3.35
N ALA A 313 -35.67 3.73 4.06
CA ALA A 313 -35.61 3.60 5.51
C ALA A 313 -34.44 2.72 6.00
N SER A 314 -33.82 1.96 5.09
CA SER A 314 -32.71 1.06 5.38
C SER A 314 -31.56 1.26 4.37
N PRO A 315 -31.05 2.49 4.18
CA PRO A 315 -29.95 2.73 3.26
C PRO A 315 -28.66 2.08 3.76
N THR A 316 -27.81 1.64 2.84
CA THR A 316 -26.45 1.22 3.17
C THR A 316 -25.57 2.45 3.43
N ILE A 317 -24.78 2.45 4.50
CA ILE A 317 -23.84 3.54 4.78
C ILE A 317 -22.64 3.41 3.84
N VAL A 318 -22.29 4.50 3.16
CA VAL A 318 -21.06 4.63 2.37
C VAL A 318 -19.88 4.66 3.34
N GLY A 319 -18.93 3.75 3.16
CA GLY A 319 -17.70 3.65 3.95
C GLY A 319 -16.60 4.57 3.42
N ASP A 320 -15.35 4.11 3.53
CA ASP A 320 -14.19 4.86 3.07
C ASP A 320 -14.19 5.04 1.55
N LEU A 321 -13.69 6.20 1.10
CA LEU A 321 -13.55 6.51 -0.31
C LEU A 321 -12.20 6.01 -0.84
N PRO A 322 -12.12 5.63 -2.14
CA PRO A 322 -13.22 5.51 -3.09
C PRO A 322 -14.20 4.38 -2.72
N TYR A 323 -15.50 4.63 -2.79
CA TYR A 323 -16.54 3.66 -2.40
C TYR A 323 -17.35 3.23 -3.61
N GLY A 324 -17.34 1.93 -3.93
CA GLY A 324 -18.06 1.41 -5.09
C GLY A 324 -18.16 -0.11 -5.10
N GLY A 325 -18.90 -0.63 -6.07
CA GLY A 325 -19.08 -2.07 -6.24
C GLY A 325 -20.24 -2.43 -7.15
N PHE A 326 -20.64 -3.70 -7.09
CA PHE A 326 -21.73 -4.26 -7.89
C PHE A 326 -22.89 -4.72 -7.01
N VAL A 327 -24.12 -4.42 -7.42
CA VAL A 327 -25.36 -4.86 -6.74
C VAL A 327 -26.37 -5.38 -7.76
N ASP A 328 -26.96 -6.55 -7.49
CA ASP A 328 -28.10 -7.08 -8.25
C ASP A 328 -29.40 -6.40 -7.80
N THR A 329 -29.96 -5.52 -8.63
CA THR A 329 -31.20 -4.78 -8.38
C THR A 329 -32.41 -5.42 -9.08
N SER A 330 -32.27 -6.62 -9.65
CA SER A 330 -33.35 -7.26 -10.42
C SER A 330 -34.62 -7.55 -9.60
N ALA A 331 -34.48 -7.81 -8.31
CA ALA A 331 -35.59 -8.01 -7.36
C ALA A 331 -35.89 -6.78 -6.49
N ALA A 332 -35.21 -5.65 -6.69
CA ALA A 332 -35.54 -4.43 -5.96
C ALA A 332 -36.92 -3.88 -6.39
N SER A 333 -37.65 -3.38 -5.41
CA SER A 333 -38.90 -2.68 -5.57
C SER A 333 -38.69 -1.35 -6.30
N ALA A 334 -39.75 -0.81 -6.92
CA ALA A 334 -39.77 0.57 -7.38
C ALA A 334 -40.38 1.42 -6.26
N SER A 335 -39.54 1.98 -5.40
CA SER A 335 -39.97 2.60 -4.13
C SER A 335 -40.90 3.82 -4.28
N GLY A 336 -40.91 4.47 -5.46
CA GLY A 336 -41.65 5.71 -5.71
C GLY A 336 -41.15 6.91 -4.90
N PHE A 337 -39.94 6.83 -4.35
CA PHE A 337 -39.34 7.86 -3.50
C PHE A 337 -38.93 9.11 -4.31
N GLY A 338 -39.66 10.22 -4.14
CA GLY A 338 -39.38 11.51 -4.82
C GLY A 338 -39.69 11.51 -6.33
N SER A 339 -40.36 12.56 -6.83
CA SER A 339 -40.93 12.59 -8.20
C SER A 339 -40.38 13.69 -9.12
N ASN A 340 -39.37 14.45 -8.70
CA ASN A 340 -39.01 15.70 -9.39
C ASN A 340 -37.93 15.54 -10.47
N CYS A 341 -37.57 14.30 -10.82
CA CYS A 341 -36.61 14.03 -11.89
C CYS A 341 -36.96 12.71 -12.59
N GLY A 342 -38.19 12.55 -13.06
CA GLY A 342 -38.57 11.39 -13.89
C GLY A 342 -38.84 10.07 -13.13
N PRO A 343 -39.34 9.04 -13.83
CA PRO A 343 -39.71 7.76 -13.25
C PRO A 343 -38.48 6.87 -12.98
N PHE A 344 -38.49 6.21 -11.81
CA PHE A 344 -37.54 5.18 -11.40
C PHE A 344 -38.21 3.82 -11.38
N GLY A 345 -37.48 2.82 -11.90
CA GLY A 345 -37.81 1.41 -11.76
C GLY A 345 -37.28 0.88 -10.43
N ALA A 346 -36.78 -0.34 -10.45
CA ALA A 346 -36.08 -0.93 -9.31
C ALA A 346 -34.94 -0.01 -8.81
N ASP A 347 -34.89 0.23 -7.49
CA ASP A 347 -33.97 1.19 -6.89
C ASP A 347 -33.37 0.73 -5.54
N VAL A 348 -32.22 1.29 -5.22
CA VAL A 348 -31.47 1.03 -3.98
C VAL A 348 -30.90 2.32 -3.40
N PHE A 349 -30.69 2.32 -2.08
CA PHE A 349 -30.39 3.53 -1.31
C PHE A 349 -29.07 3.43 -0.54
N TYR A 350 -28.33 4.53 -0.53
CA TYR A 350 -27.11 4.70 0.23
C TYR A 350 -27.15 6.02 1.01
N THR A 351 -26.58 6.03 2.21
CA THR A 351 -26.38 7.26 2.99
C THR A 351 -24.90 7.58 3.04
N PHE A 352 -24.55 8.84 2.77
CA PHE A 352 -23.18 9.31 2.70
C PHE A 352 -22.98 10.52 3.62
N PHE A 353 -21.86 10.51 4.35
CA PHE A 353 -21.36 11.60 5.17
C PHE A 353 -19.99 12.01 4.62
N PRO A 354 -19.88 13.13 3.88
CA PRO A 354 -18.64 13.53 3.25
C PRO A 354 -17.53 13.77 4.29
N PRO A 355 -16.33 13.17 4.12
CA PRO A 355 -15.20 13.42 5.01
C PRO A 355 -14.62 14.85 4.86
N ALA A 356 -14.98 15.56 3.79
CA ALA A 356 -14.61 16.96 3.59
C ALA A 356 -15.66 17.71 2.74
N SER A 357 -15.66 19.04 2.82
CA SER A 357 -16.49 19.88 1.95
C SER A 357 -15.84 20.05 0.59
N CYS A 358 -16.28 19.29 -0.43
CA CYS A 358 -15.72 19.41 -1.77
C CYS A 358 -16.60 18.80 -2.87
N LEU A 359 -16.09 18.84 -4.11
CA LEU A 359 -16.72 18.21 -5.26
C LEU A 359 -16.57 16.69 -5.15
N TYR A 360 -17.69 15.97 -5.18
CA TYR A 360 -17.74 14.51 -5.26
C TYR A 360 -18.35 14.08 -6.60
N ARG A 361 -17.84 12.98 -7.13
CA ARG A 361 -18.37 12.30 -8.32
C ARG A 361 -19.07 11.03 -7.89
N ILE A 362 -20.32 10.87 -8.35
CA ILE A 362 -21.13 9.67 -8.17
C ILE A 362 -21.46 9.17 -9.57
N GLU A 363 -21.04 7.96 -9.92
CA GLU A 363 -21.24 7.39 -11.26
C GLU A 363 -21.68 5.93 -11.20
N THR A 364 -22.32 5.45 -12.26
CA THR A 364 -22.85 4.07 -12.36
C THR A 364 -22.23 3.25 -13.50
N CYS A 365 -20.96 3.52 -13.78
CA CYS A 365 -20.20 2.80 -14.81
C CYS A 365 -20.16 1.29 -14.54
N GLY A 366 -20.27 0.48 -15.61
CA GLY A 366 -20.30 -0.99 -15.52
C GLY A 366 -21.70 -1.59 -15.26
N SER A 367 -22.75 -0.77 -15.20
CA SER A 367 -24.13 -1.25 -15.06
C SER A 367 -24.64 -1.96 -16.32
N SER A 368 -25.46 -3.00 -16.14
CA SER A 368 -26.03 -3.80 -17.25
C SER A 368 -27.33 -3.22 -17.82
N TYR A 369 -27.74 -2.03 -17.40
CA TYR A 369 -28.99 -1.39 -17.76
C TYR A 369 -28.86 0.13 -17.64
N ASP A 370 -29.77 0.86 -18.28
CA ASP A 370 -29.83 2.33 -18.22
C ASP A 370 -30.17 2.80 -16.81
N THR A 371 -29.22 3.47 -16.16
CA THR A 371 -29.33 3.87 -14.76
C THR A 371 -29.86 5.29 -14.61
N ALA A 372 -30.22 5.63 -13.38
CA ALA A 372 -30.50 6.98 -12.94
C ALA A 372 -29.98 7.17 -11.52
N ILE A 373 -29.52 8.38 -11.21
CA ILE A 373 -29.01 8.77 -9.89
C ILE A 373 -29.85 9.94 -9.38
N HIS A 374 -30.34 9.84 -8.14
CA HIS A 374 -30.80 11.00 -7.40
C HIS A 374 -29.92 11.21 -6.17
N LEU A 375 -29.53 12.45 -5.94
CA LEU A 375 -28.79 12.88 -4.79
C LEU A 375 -29.66 13.81 -3.95
N TYR A 376 -29.89 13.44 -2.70
CA TYR A 376 -30.68 14.22 -1.75
C TYR A 376 -29.81 14.68 -0.58
N GLN A 377 -30.13 15.83 -0.02
CA GLN A 377 -29.55 16.30 1.25
C GLN A 377 -30.63 16.26 2.34
N ARG A 378 -30.22 15.98 3.58
CA ARG A 378 -31.13 15.96 4.73
C ARG A 378 -31.41 17.39 5.22
N ASN A 379 -32.68 17.67 5.53
CA ASN A 379 -33.10 18.90 6.23
C ASN A 379 -34.13 18.55 7.29
N GLY A 380 -33.72 18.59 8.55
CA GLY A 380 -34.53 18.14 9.69
C GLY A 380 -34.89 16.65 9.57
N THR A 381 -36.19 16.34 9.47
CA THR A 381 -36.69 14.96 9.36
C THR A 381 -36.96 14.51 7.92
N GLY A 382 -36.62 15.31 6.91
CA GLY A 382 -36.90 15.00 5.50
C GLY A 382 -35.66 15.13 4.60
N TYR A 383 -35.77 14.58 3.39
CA TYR A 383 -34.77 14.71 2.33
C TYR A 383 -35.28 15.61 1.21
N PHE A 384 -34.41 16.47 0.68
CA PHE A 384 -34.70 17.32 -0.47
C PHE A 384 -33.75 16.97 -1.61
N LEU A 385 -34.28 16.93 -2.84
CA LEU A 385 -33.48 16.60 -4.03
C LEU A 385 -32.51 17.74 -4.31
N LEU A 386 -31.21 17.43 -4.30
CA LEU A 386 -30.14 18.36 -4.61
C LEU A 386 -29.79 18.31 -6.10
N ASN A 387 -29.58 17.10 -6.63
CA ASN A 387 -29.23 16.88 -8.04
C ASN A 387 -29.74 15.53 -8.54
N CYS A 388 -29.84 15.35 -9.85
CA CYS A 388 -30.23 14.10 -10.49
C CYS A 388 -29.68 13.98 -11.90
N ASP A 389 -29.48 12.73 -12.33
CA ASP A 389 -29.14 12.37 -13.70
C ASP A 389 -29.97 11.15 -14.13
N LEU A 390 -30.53 11.19 -15.35
CA LEU A 390 -31.59 10.31 -15.85
C LEU A 390 -31.33 9.72 -17.24
N ASP A 391 -30.19 9.96 -17.85
CA ASP A 391 -29.87 9.34 -19.13
C ASP A 391 -28.45 8.81 -19.14
N GLY A 392 -28.28 7.57 -19.55
CA GLY A 392 -26.96 7.00 -19.78
C GLY A 392 -26.12 7.65 -20.90
N GLY A 393 -26.47 8.86 -21.38
CA GLY A 393 -26.04 9.37 -22.69
C GLY A 393 -25.04 10.52 -22.69
N ASP A 394 -24.77 11.17 -21.56
CA ASP A 394 -23.88 12.33 -21.48
C ASP A 394 -22.43 11.96 -21.07
N HIS A 395 -22.22 10.71 -20.67
CA HIS A 395 -20.90 10.20 -20.29
C HIS A 395 -20.16 9.58 -21.47
N VAL A 396 -19.23 10.31 -22.11
CA VAL A 396 -18.44 9.80 -23.25
C VAL A 396 -17.45 8.71 -22.83
N ALA A 397 -17.12 8.62 -21.54
CA ALA A 397 -16.11 7.72 -20.97
C ALA A 397 -16.67 6.38 -20.44
N CYS A 398 -17.97 6.29 -20.18
CA CYS A 398 -18.65 5.05 -19.78
C CYS A 398 -19.79 4.78 -20.76
N GLU A 399 -20.15 3.52 -20.98
CA GLU A 399 -21.15 3.11 -21.96
C GLU A 399 -22.46 3.92 -21.89
N ALA A 400 -23.23 3.96 -22.99
CA ALA A 400 -24.44 4.78 -23.17
C ALA A 400 -25.65 4.45 -22.24
N THR A 401 -25.39 3.82 -21.09
CA THR A 401 -26.37 3.37 -20.08
C THR A 401 -26.01 3.81 -18.65
N ALA A 402 -24.88 4.48 -18.44
CA ALA A 402 -24.40 4.89 -17.11
C ALA A 402 -24.64 6.39 -16.86
N SER A 403 -25.08 6.72 -15.64
CA SER A 403 -25.33 8.07 -15.14
C SER A 403 -24.17 8.59 -14.31
N ARG A 404 -24.06 9.92 -14.19
CA ARG A 404 -23.08 10.61 -13.36
C ARG A 404 -23.62 11.91 -12.77
N ILE A 405 -23.27 12.16 -11.51
CA ILE A 405 -23.45 13.44 -10.83
C ILE A 405 -22.10 13.91 -10.28
N ASP A 406 -21.70 15.13 -10.63
CA ASP A 406 -20.71 15.87 -9.86
C ASP A 406 -21.43 16.91 -8.98
N ALA A 407 -21.22 16.85 -7.66
CA ALA A 407 -21.87 17.77 -6.72
C ALA A 407 -20.91 18.21 -5.62
N PHE A 408 -20.95 19.49 -5.27
CA PHE A 408 -20.26 19.99 -4.08
C PHE A 408 -21.09 19.60 -2.85
N LEU A 409 -20.51 18.79 -1.98
CA LEU A 409 -21.14 18.30 -0.75
C LEU A 409 -20.41 18.89 0.44
N ASP A 410 -21.15 19.21 1.50
CA ASP A 410 -20.61 19.78 2.73
C ASP A 410 -20.20 18.65 3.70
N HIS A 411 -19.08 18.85 4.38
CA HIS A 411 -18.59 17.97 5.43
C HIS A 411 -19.64 17.78 6.55
N ASP A 412 -19.71 16.57 7.09
CA ASP A 412 -20.60 16.16 8.20
C ASP A 412 -22.11 16.31 7.93
N GLU A 413 -22.52 16.71 6.73
CA GLU A 413 -23.92 16.72 6.32
C GLU A 413 -24.35 15.36 5.79
N GLU A 414 -25.61 15.00 6.02
CA GLU A 414 -26.14 13.71 5.59
C GLU A 414 -26.76 13.80 4.20
N TYR A 415 -26.24 12.99 3.29
CA TYR A 415 -26.78 12.82 1.95
C TYR A 415 -27.37 11.43 1.76
N LEU A 416 -28.48 11.35 1.03
CA LEU A 416 -29.08 10.10 0.59
C LEU A 416 -28.90 10.00 -0.92
N ILE A 417 -28.23 8.94 -1.36
CA ILE A 417 -28.00 8.63 -2.77
C ILE A 417 -28.94 7.49 -3.15
N ARG A 418 -29.67 7.68 -4.23
CA ARG A 418 -30.57 6.68 -4.80
C ARG A 418 -30.06 6.32 -6.18
N PHE A 419 -29.75 5.04 -6.35
CA PHE A 419 -29.45 4.46 -7.65
C PHE A 419 -30.64 3.65 -8.12
N GLY A 420 -30.91 3.63 -9.42
CA GLY A 420 -31.98 2.78 -9.92
C GLY A 420 -32.02 2.73 -11.43
N ARG A 421 -33.03 2.02 -11.94
CA ARG A 421 -33.32 1.96 -13.37
C ARG A 421 -34.02 3.21 -13.86
N GLN A 422 -33.54 3.73 -14.99
CA GLN A 422 -34.21 4.73 -15.79
C GLN A 422 -35.55 4.19 -16.33
N GLY A 423 -36.66 4.87 -16.03
CA GLY A 423 -37.99 4.45 -16.50
C GLY A 423 -38.77 3.58 -15.53
N LEU A 424 -39.66 2.71 -16.05
CA LEU A 424 -40.39 1.71 -15.26
C LEU A 424 -39.89 0.31 -15.64
N GLY A 425 -39.68 -0.57 -14.66
CA GLY A 425 -39.29 -1.96 -14.90
C GLY A 425 -38.37 -2.53 -13.83
N SER A 426 -38.04 -3.81 -13.98
CA SER A 426 -37.06 -4.51 -13.14
C SER A 426 -35.65 -3.96 -13.35
N GLY A 427 -34.82 -4.01 -12.32
CA GLY A 427 -33.41 -3.66 -12.40
C GLY A 427 -32.57 -4.73 -13.11
N GLY A 428 -31.30 -4.78 -12.74
CA GLY A 428 -30.29 -5.70 -13.26
C GLY A 428 -29.01 -5.54 -12.44
N TYR A 429 -27.84 -5.57 -13.07
CA TYR A 429 -26.59 -5.30 -12.36
C TYR A 429 -26.27 -3.82 -12.35
N LEU A 430 -26.23 -3.24 -11.16
CA LEU A 430 -25.77 -1.88 -10.91
C LEU A 430 -24.28 -1.93 -10.57
N GLY A 431 -23.42 -1.37 -11.41
CA GLY A 431 -22.07 -0.96 -11.02
C GLY A 431 -22.12 0.50 -10.59
N PHE A 432 -21.44 0.88 -9.50
CA PHE A 432 -21.38 2.27 -9.08
C PHE A 432 -20.08 2.62 -8.35
N LEU A 433 -19.73 3.90 -8.38
CA LEU A 433 -18.56 4.48 -7.73
C LEU A 433 -18.92 5.87 -7.17
N ILE A 434 -18.46 6.14 -5.96
CA ILE A 434 -18.45 7.43 -5.30
C ILE A 434 -16.98 7.75 -5.03
N ASP A 435 -16.50 8.87 -5.56
CA ASP A 435 -15.09 9.24 -5.48
C ASP A 435 -14.91 10.77 -5.58
N VAL A 436 -13.67 11.22 -5.41
CA VAL A 436 -13.27 12.60 -5.54
C VAL A 436 -12.59 12.81 -6.90
N PRO A 437 -13.13 13.69 -7.76
CA PRO A 437 -12.46 14.08 -8.99
C PRO A 437 -11.31 15.05 -8.73
N ALA A 438 -10.19 14.81 -9.41
CA ALA A 438 -9.05 15.71 -9.42
C ALA A 438 -9.38 17.01 -10.19
N PRO A 439 -8.74 18.15 -9.85
CA PRO A 439 -8.70 19.32 -10.72
C PRO A 439 -8.15 18.97 -12.12
N ASN A 440 -8.51 19.76 -13.14
CA ASN A 440 -8.16 19.44 -14.53
C ASN A 440 -6.65 19.44 -14.83
N ASP A 441 -5.89 20.24 -14.10
CA ASP A 441 -4.44 20.40 -14.19
C ASP A 441 -3.65 19.47 -13.25
N VAL A 442 -4.35 18.60 -12.52
CA VAL A 442 -3.78 17.62 -11.59
C VAL A 442 -3.90 16.20 -12.16
N LEU A 443 -2.87 15.38 -11.91
CA LEU A 443 -2.94 13.92 -12.00
C LEU A 443 -2.75 13.29 -10.62
N LEU A 444 -3.56 12.27 -10.33
CA LEU A 444 -3.46 11.49 -9.09
C LEU A 444 -2.68 10.19 -9.34
N VAL A 445 -1.83 9.83 -8.39
CA VAL A 445 -0.98 8.64 -8.41
C VAL A 445 -1.19 7.85 -7.14
N ASP A 446 -1.54 6.57 -7.26
CA ASP A 446 -1.74 5.67 -6.12
C ASP A 446 -1.38 4.24 -6.53
N SER A 447 -0.34 3.68 -5.92
CA SER A 447 0.13 2.32 -6.19
C SER A 447 -0.92 1.24 -5.88
N ALA A 448 -1.90 1.55 -5.03
CA ALA A 448 -3.01 0.66 -4.66
C ALA A 448 -4.24 0.83 -5.56
N ALA A 449 -4.24 1.77 -6.52
CA ALA A 449 -5.37 2.01 -7.39
C ALA A 449 -5.69 0.80 -8.28
N ILE A 450 -6.97 0.44 -8.34
CA ILE A 450 -7.50 -0.71 -9.08
C ILE A 450 -8.37 -0.33 -10.30
N GLY A 451 -8.59 0.97 -10.52
CA GLY A 451 -9.42 1.48 -11.61
C GLY A 451 -8.71 1.53 -12.96
N GLY A 452 -9.25 2.34 -13.88
CA GLY A 452 -8.78 2.43 -15.27
C GLY A 452 -7.49 3.24 -15.48
N ALA A 453 -6.79 3.64 -14.42
CA ALA A 453 -5.54 4.41 -14.45
C ALA A 453 -5.58 5.69 -15.30
N THR A 454 -6.66 6.48 -15.19
CA THR A 454 -6.80 7.76 -15.90
C THR A 454 -6.15 8.94 -15.16
N GLY A 455 -5.87 8.79 -13.87
CA GLY A 455 -5.33 9.84 -12.99
C GLY A 455 -6.34 10.93 -12.61
N ARG A 456 -7.64 10.73 -12.85
CA ARG A 456 -8.69 11.76 -12.71
C ARG A 456 -9.58 11.63 -11.47
N THR A 457 -9.49 10.52 -10.76
CA THR A 457 -10.09 10.27 -9.45
C THR A 457 -9.16 9.33 -8.70
N TRP A 458 -9.27 9.18 -7.38
CA TRP A 458 -8.37 8.29 -6.63
C TRP A 458 -8.57 6.81 -7.00
N PHE A 459 -9.81 6.37 -7.23
CA PHE A 459 -10.09 5.03 -7.77
C PHE A 459 -9.39 4.76 -9.10
N ASN A 460 -9.35 5.78 -9.97
CA ASN A 460 -8.72 5.72 -11.27
C ASN A 460 -7.31 6.33 -11.27
N ALA A 461 -6.66 6.49 -10.11
CA ALA A 461 -5.33 7.04 -10.04
C ALA A 461 -4.34 6.17 -10.83
N ILE A 462 -3.25 6.79 -11.28
CA ILE A 462 -2.23 6.09 -12.06
C ILE A 462 -1.37 5.28 -11.08
N PRO A 463 -1.23 3.95 -11.24
CA PRO A 463 -0.47 3.14 -10.28
C PRO A 463 1.02 3.44 -10.23
N ASN A 464 1.60 3.86 -11.35
CA ASN A 464 3.04 4.12 -11.49
C ASN A 464 3.32 5.62 -11.71
N LEU A 465 4.21 6.20 -10.90
CA LEU A 465 4.64 7.59 -11.05
C LEU A 465 5.36 7.85 -12.39
N ASN A 466 6.10 6.88 -12.94
CA ASN A 466 6.72 6.99 -14.27
C ASN A 466 5.67 7.27 -15.35
N ASP A 467 4.52 6.60 -15.29
CA ASP A 467 3.44 6.77 -16.26
C ASP A 467 2.78 8.16 -16.12
N ALA A 468 2.56 8.63 -14.90
CA ALA A 468 2.02 9.97 -14.65
C ALA A 468 2.98 11.07 -15.15
N LEU A 469 4.29 10.90 -14.93
CA LEU A 469 5.30 11.81 -15.47
C LEU A 469 5.34 11.77 -17.01
N ALA A 470 5.21 10.59 -17.62
CA ALA A 470 5.12 10.45 -19.08
C ALA A 470 3.88 11.15 -19.65
N ILE A 471 2.74 11.06 -18.98
CA ILE A 471 1.51 11.78 -19.38
C ILE A 471 1.72 13.29 -19.23
N ALA A 472 2.24 13.77 -18.10
CA ALA A 472 2.51 15.18 -17.88
C ALA A 472 3.54 15.75 -18.89
N GLN A 473 4.47 14.93 -19.38
CA GLN A 473 5.40 15.31 -20.44
C GLN A 473 4.71 15.52 -21.80
N LEU A 474 3.63 14.77 -22.08
CA LEU A 474 2.85 14.86 -23.31
C LEU A 474 1.75 15.93 -23.23
N ASP A 475 1.22 16.19 -22.04
CA ASP A 475 0.17 17.15 -21.78
C ASP A 475 0.67 18.27 -20.84
N SER A 476 1.05 19.40 -21.45
CA SER A 476 1.56 20.55 -20.72
C SER A 476 0.51 21.28 -19.88
N SER A 477 -0.77 20.93 -19.99
CA SER A 477 -1.83 21.46 -19.12
C SER A 477 -1.79 20.88 -17.71
N ILE A 478 -1.11 19.74 -17.51
CA ILE A 478 -0.89 19.14 -16.19
C ILE A 478 0.29 19.84 -15.51
N ASN A 479 0.02 20.61 -14.47
CA ASN A 479 1.05 21.35 -13.71
C ASN A 479 1.30 20.74 -12.32
N GLU A 480 0.46 19.82 -11.86
CA GLU A 480 0.58 19.18 -10.55
C GLU A 480 0.40 17.65 -10.65
N ILE A 481 1.19 16.91 -9.87
CA ILE A 481 1.00 15.47 -9.61
C ILE A 481 0.86 15.29 -8.10
N TRP A 482 -0.22 14.64 -7.66
CA TRP A 482 -0.47 14.31 -6.26
C TRP A 482 -0.31 12.82 -6.05
N ILE A 483 0.46 12.42 -5.06
CA ILE A 483 0.86 11.02 -4.85
C ILE A 483 0.39 10.54 -3.48
N ALA A 484 -0.34 9.43 -3.46
CA ALA A 484 -0.79 8.77 -2.25
C ALA A 484 0.39 8.19 -1.43
N ALA A 485 0.10 7.80 -0.20
CA ALA A 485 1.02 7.06 0.66
C ALA A 485 1.40 5.74 -0.02
N GLY A 486 2.67 5.38 0.06
CA GLY A 486 3.16 4.17 -0.59
C GLY A 486 4.60 4.31 -1.07
N VAL A 487 5.09 3.23 -1.67
CA VAL A 487 6.46 3.12 -2.19
C VAL A 487 6.41 3.11 -3.71
N TYR A 488 7.16 4.03 -4.31
CA TYR A 488 7.25 4.20 -5.74
C TYR A 488 8.71 4.05 -6.17
N VAL A 489 8.97 3.07 -7.02
CA VAL A 489 10.30 2.77 -7.54
C VAL A 489 10.36 3.15 -9.03
N PRO A 490 11.42 3.84 -9.49
CA PRO A 490 11.59 4.12 -10.90
C PRO A 490 11.74 2.84 -11.75
N GLU A 491 11.02 2.80 -12.87
CA GLU A 491 11.19 1.72 -13.86
C GLU A 491 12.60 1.73 -14.46
N ASP A 492 13.21 0.54 -14.55
CA ASP A 492 14.51 0.31 -15.19
C ASP A 492 14.39 -0.81 -16.23
N PRO A 493 13.96 -0.48 -17.45
CA PRO A 493 13.79 -1.47 -18.50
C PRO A 493 15.11 -2.08 -18.99
N ASN A 494 16.25 -1.46 -18.67
CA ASN A 494 17.57 -1.91 -19.11
C ASN A 494 18.29 -2.78 -18.07
N PHE A 495 17.77 -2.85 -16.83
CA PHE A 495 18.39 -3.55 -15.69
C PHE A 495 19.85 -3.13 -15.47
N ASP A 496 20.15 -1.85 -15.71
CA ASP A 496 21.47 -1.24 -15.60
C ASP A 496 21.54 -0.14 -14.53
N ASN A 497 20.50 -0.08 -13.68
CA ASN A 497 20.29 0.89 -12.61
C ASN A 497 20.06 2.33 -13.09
N SER A 498 19.81 2.54 -14.39
CA SER A 498 19.53 3.88 -14.97
C SER A 498 18.07 4.33 -14.85
N GLY A 499 17.19 3.50 -14.25
CA GLY A 499 15.82 3.87 -13.92
C GLY A 499 15.77 5.11 -13.04
N THR A 500 14.94 6.09 -13.38
CA THR A 500 14.83 7.37 -12.67
C THR A 500 13.49 8.06 -12.97
N PHE A 501 12.96 8.81 -12.01
CA PHE A 501 11.83 9.71 -12.23
C PHE A 501 12.31 10.97 -12.96
N ARG A 502 11.98 11.06 -14.25
CA ARG A 502 12.37 12.19 -15.12
C ARG A 502 11.35 13.32 -15.02
N LEU A 503 11.79 14.47 -14.54
CA LEU A 503 10.92 15.64 -14.36
C LEU A 503 10.83 16.52 -15.62
N ARG A 504 9.94 17.51 -15.58
CA ARG A 504 9.79 18.55 -16.61
C ARG A 504 9.64 19.94 -16.00
N SER A 505 9.92 20.99 -16.77
CA SER A 505 9.70 22.38 -16.34
C SER A 505 8.22 22.68 -16.08
N ASN A 506 7.93 23.56 -15.11
CA ASN A 506 6.57 23.96 -14.70
C ASN A 506 5.70 22.80 -14.19
N LEU A 507 6.30 21.92 -13.37
CA LEU A 507 5.63 20.80 -12.74
C LEU A 507 5.89 20.83 -11.24
N ALA A 508 4.84 20.68 -10.44
CA ALA A 508 4.92 20.46 -9.01
C ALA A 508 4.48 19.03 -8.67
N ILE A 509 5.21 18.38 -7.76
CA ILE A 509 4.93 17.02 -7.30
C ILE A 509 4.76 17.07 -5.79
N TYR A 510 3.62 16.57 -5.32
CA TYR A 510 3.23 16.59 -3.91
C TYR A 510 3.01 15.18 -3.40
N GLY A 511 3.68 14.83 -2.30
CA GLY A 511 3.39 13.64 -1.49
C GLY A 511 2.54 13.98 -0.26
N GLY A 512 2.10 12.93 0.45
CA GLY A 512 1.36 13.10 1.71
C GLY A 512 -0.15 12.85 1.64
N PHE A 513 -0.66 12.21 0.60
CA PHE A 513 -2.09 11.95 0.43
C PHE A 513 -2.46 10.54 0.90
N ALA A 514 -3.62 10.38 1.54
CA ALA A 514 -4.20 9.11 1.93
C ALA A 514 -4.96 8.42 0.78
N GLY A 515 -5.34 9.16 -0.27
CA GLY A 515 -6.02 8.61 -1.44
C GLY A 515 -7.52 8.90 -1.50
N TYR A 516 -7.98 9.96 -0.83
CA TYR A 516 -9.38 10.40 -0.87
C TYR A 516 -9.55 11.92 -0.79
N GLU A 517 -8.45 12.67 -0.75
CA GLU A 517 -8.44 14.12 -0.61
C GLU A 517 -8.87 14.83 -1.89
N CYS A 518 -9.55 15.96 -1.69
CA CYS A 518 -10.04 16.84 -2.75
C CYS A 518 -9.29 18.17 -2.83
N ASP A 519 -8.48 18.48 -1.83
CA ASP A 519 -7.66 19.69 -1.80
C ASP A 519 -6.25 19.40 -1.28
N LYS A 520 -5.26 20.06 -1.87
CA LYS A 520 -3.85 19.92 -1.50
C LYS A 520 -3.58 20.22 -0.02
N SER A 521 -4.34 21.11 0.61
CA SER A 521 -4.18 21.46 2.04
C SER A 521 -4.59 20.35 3.00
N GLN A 522 -5.29 19.31 2.52
CA GLN A 522 -5.70 18.16 3.33
C GLN A 522 -4.61 17.11 3.49
N ARG A 523 -3.52 17.21 2.71
CA ARG A 523 -2.38 16.30 2.80
C ARG A 523 -1.79 16.33 4.21
N ASP A 524 -1.30 15.18 4.64
CA ASP A 524 -0.49 15.02 5.85
C ASP A 524 0.73 14.16 5.51
N PRO A 525 1.87 14.79 5.13
CA PRO A 525 3.08 14.06 4.73
C PRO A 525 3.70 13.22 5.85
N MET A 526 3.34 13.46 7.12
CA MET A 526 3.83 12.66 8.24
C MET A 526 2.96 11.43 8.46
N ALA A 527 1.63 11.56 8.38
CA ALA A 527 0.70 10.43 8.52
C ALA A 527 0.66 9.54 7.26
N ASN A 528 0.85 10.12 6.08
CA ASN A 528 0.70 9.47 4.77
C ASN A 528 2.00 9.55 3.95
N PRO A 529 3.12 8.97 4.41
CA PRO A 529 4.41 9.14 3.76
C PRO A 529 4.44 8.56 2.34
N THR A 530 4.91 9.37 1.39
CA THR A 530 5.16 8.97 -0.01
C THR A 530 6.66 8.73 -0.21
N TYR A 531 7.05 7.48 -0.41
CA TYR A 531 8.44 7.08 -0.61
C TYR A 531 8.79 6.97 -2.08
N LEU A 532 9.76 7.75 -2.54
CA LEU A 532 10.44 7.58 -3.83
C LEU A 532 11.74 6.84 -3.57
N SER A 533 11.75 5.55 -3.86
CA SER A 533 12.87 4.66 -3.51
C SER A 533 13.72 4.31 -4.72
N GLY A 534 15.04 4.46 -4.59
CA GLY A 534 16.00 3.94 -5.55
C GLY A 534 16.20 2.43 -5.47
N ASP A 535 15.71 1.77 -4.42
CA ASP A 535 15.85 0.33 -4.24
C ASP A 535 14.60 -0.41 -4.74
N PRO A 536 14.74 -1.37 -5.68
CA PRO A 536 13.63 -2.18 -6.17
C PRO A 536 12.86 -3.00 -5.12
N ASN A 537 13.51 -3.40 -4.02
CA ASN A 537 12.88 -4.20 -2.96
C ASN A 537 12.53 -3.36 -1.72
N ASP A 538 13.08 -2.15 -1.65
CA ASP A 538 12.85 -1.17 -0.60
C ASP A 538 13.09 -1.72 0.83
N ASP A 539 14.10 -2.57 1.00
CA ASP A 539 14.34 -3.32 2.23
C ASP A 539 15.44 -2.73 3.11
N LEU A 540 15.12 -2.37 4.36
CA LEU A 540 16.10 -1.80 5.29
C LEU A 540 17.23 -2.76 5.71
N SER A 541 17.07 -4.06 5.47
CA SER A 541 17.97 -5.13 5.94
C SER A 541 19.20 -5.38 5.10
N ASP A 542 19.22 -4.87 3.88
CA ASP A 542 20.19 -5.38 2.94
C ASP A 542 21.53 -4.67 3.10
N GLY A 543 22.55 -5.46 3.45
CA GLY A 543 23.91 -4.96 3.59
C GLY A 543 24.46 -4.34 2.28
N PRO A 544 25.73 -3.89 2.27
CA PRO A 544 26.34 -3.17 1.15
C PRO A 544 26.31 -3.89 -0.22
N ALA A 545 25.90 -5.16 -0.27
CA ALA A 545 25.66 -5.91 -1.51
C ALA A 545 24.38 -5.52 -2.27
N ALA A 546 23.31 -5.06 -1.61
CA ALA A 546 22.08 -4.62 -2.30
C ALA A 546 22.17 -3.21 -2.86
N ALA A 547 23.05 -2.37 -2.31
CA ALA A 547 23.34 -1.07 -2.88
C ALA A 547 23.76 -1.18 -4.37
N PHE A 548 24.39 -2.28 -4.82
CA PHE A 548 24.71 -2.49 -6.25
C PHE A 548 23.50 -2.68 -7.18
N GLN A 549 22.27 -2.83 -6.68
CA GLN A 549 21.03 -2.94 -7.46
C GLN A 549 20.16 -1.68 -7.39
N ALA A 550 20.52 -0.72 -6.52
CA ALA A 550 19.80 0.53 -6.38
C ALA A 550 20.03 1.46 -7.59
N ARG A 551 19.03 2.32 -7.87
CA ARG A 551 19.06 3.28 -8.96
C ARG A 551 20.14 4.33 -8.74
N LYS A 552 20.81 4.69 -9.84
CA LYS A 552 21.83 5.75 -9.90
C LYS A 552 21.31 7.09 -9.38
N HIS A 553 20.13 7.47 -9.86
CA HIS A 553 19.43 8.68 -9.46
C HIS A 553 17.96 8.35 -9.25
N VAL A 554 17.42 8.60 -8.06
CA VAL A 554 15.97 8.46 -7.86
C VAL A 554 15.23 9.46 -8.76
N ILE A 555 15.71 10.70 -8.83
CA ILE A 555 15.13 11.79 -9.61
C ILE A 555 16.20 12.45 -10.51
N THR A 556 15.82 12.75 -11.74
CA THR A 556 16.64 13.52 -12.69
C THR A 556 15.93 14.77 -13.17
N ALA A 557 16.62 15.91 -13.07
CA ALA A 557 16.11 17.25 -13.41
C ALA A 557 17.17 18.07 -14.16
N THR A 558 17.36 17.79 -15.44
CA THR A 558 18.39 18.47 -16.25
C THR A 558 17.83 19.68 -17.01
N GLY A 559 18.38 20.87 -16.75
CA GLY A 559 18.06 22.10 -17.50
C GLY A 559 16.60 22.58 -17.34
N LEU A 560 15.95 22.20 -16.24
CA LEU A 560 14.53 22.47 -15.99
C LEU A 560 14.33 23.81 -15.29
N SER A 561 13.13 24.38 -15.41
CA SER A 561 12.77 25.64 -14.75
C SER A 561 11.43 25.51 -14.03
N ASN A 562 11.31 26.12 -12.85
CA ASN A 562 10.07 26.18 -12.09
C ASN A 562 9.53 24.77 -11.77
N VAL A 563 10.36 23.97 -11.09
CA VAL A 563 9.99 22.62 -10.62
C VAL A 563 9.86 22.64 -9.10
N THR A 564 8.79 22.05 -8.57
CA THR A 564 8.56 21.92 -7.12
C THR A 564 8.43 20.46 -6.73
N LEU A 565 9.12 20.07 -5.67
CA LEU A 565 8.97 18.79 -4.98
C LEU A 565 8.56 19.12 -3.54
N ASP A 566 7.45 18.57 -3.06
CA ASP A 566 6.90 18.92 -1.75
C ASP A 566 6.34 17.70 -1.00
N GLY A 567 6.81 17.45 0.23
CA GLY A 567 6.28 16.40 1.10
C GLY A 567 6.65 14.98 0.69
N LEU A 568 7.80 14.79 0.05
CA LEU A 568 8.27 13.48 -0.42
C LEU A 568 9.38 12.92 0.49
N VAL A 569 9.41 11.61 0.67
CA VAL A 569 10.57 10.91 1.23
C VAL A 569 11.36 10.29 0.08
N ILE A 570 12.54 10.80 -0.21
CA ILE A 570 13.43 10.27 -1.24
C ILE A 570 14.49 9.44 -0.52
N ARG A 571 14.70 8.20 -0.96
CA ARG A 571 15.63 7.31 -0.27
C ARG A 571 16.30 6.32 -1.18
N ARG A 572 17.41 5.76 -0.67
CA ARG A 572 18.10 4.61 -1.27
C ARG A 572 18.54 4.83 -2.71
N GLY A 573 18.83 6.07 -3.09
CA GLY A 573 19.62 6.33 -4.29
C GLY A 573 21.04 5.81 -4.10
N ASN A 574 21.64 5.22 -5.14
CA ASN A 574 23.05 4.85 -5.14
C ASN A 574 23.73 5.16 -6.47
N ASP A 575 24.65 6.11 -6.44
CA ASP A 575 25.51 6.44 -7.57
C ASP A 575 26.89 5.80 -7.42
N ALA A 576 27.04 4.54 -7.82
CA ALA A 576 28.31 3.82 -7.77
C ALA A 576 29.35 4.31 -8.82
N ASP A 577 28.94 5.15 -9.77
CA ASP A 577 29.75 5.57 -10.94
C ASP A 577 30.25 7.03 -10.85
N ALA A 578 30.06 7.71 -9.71
CA ALA A 578 30.48 9.09 -9.45
C ALA A 578 29.84 10.16 -10.37
N GLU A 579 28.63 9.88 -10.88
CA GLU A 579 27.75 10.82 -11.57
C GLU A 579 26.97 11.74 -10.60
N GLN A 580 27.54 12.03 -9.43
CA GLN A 580 27.20 13.07 -8.46
C GLN A 580 25.68 13.32 -8.32
N GLY A 581 24.98 12.64 -7.40
CA GLY A 581 23.58 12.95 -7.06
C GLY A 581 22.67 11.73 -6.89
N SER A 582 22.84 10.92 -5.85
CA SER A 582 22.14 9.65 -5.69
C SER A 582 20.62 9.78 -5.56
N ALA A 583 20.14 10.79 -4.84
CA ALA A 583 18.71 11.08 -4.72
C ALA A 583 18.24 11.97 -5.88
N ILE A 584 18.89 13.13 -6.06
CA ILE A 584 18.52 14.13 -7.08
C ILE A 584 19.77 14.55 -7.85
N TYR A 585 19.71 14.33 -9.16
CA TYR A 585 20.67 14.88 -10.12
C TYR A 585 20.04 16.05 -10.89
N ALA A 586 20.48 17.29 -10.63
CA ALA A 586 19.84 18.52 -11.10
C ALA A 586 20.77 19.52 -11.82
N PRO A 587 21.50 19.12 -12.88
CA PRO A 587 22.37 20.03 -13.61
C PRO A 587 21.58 21.11 -14.36
N GLY A 588 21.91 22.38 -14.14
CA GLY A 588 21.32 23.55 -14.80
C GLY A 588 19.84 23.80 -14.48
N ALA A 589 19.28 23.19 -13.43
CA ALA A 589 17.86 23.29 -13.11
C ALA A 589 17.54 24.32 -12.02
N SER A 590 16.32 24.87 -12.07
CA SER A 590 15.72 25.67 -11.01
C SER A 590 14.68 24.82 -10.28
N LEU A 591 15.05 24.36 -9.08
CA LEU A 591 14.31 23.39 -8.27
C LEU A 591 13.98 23.99 -6.89
N SER A 592 12.72 23.87 -6.48
CA SER A 592 12.26 24.12 -5.12
C SER A 592 11.91 22.78 -4.46
N VAL A 593 12.62 22.42 -3.41
CA VAL A 593 12.37 21.21 -2.61
C VAL A 593 11.88 21.65 -1.25
N ILE A 594 10.70 21.19 -0.85
CA ILE A 594 9.96 21.71 0.31
C ILE A 594 9.46 20.54 1.15
N ASP A 595 9.62 20.57 2.47
CA ASP A 595 9.08 19.53 3.38
C ASP A 595 9.49 18.08 2.98
N CYS A 596 10.63 17.92 2.30
CA CYS A 596 11.11 16.62 1.84
C CYS A 596 12.12 16.00 2.80
N ARG A 597 12.12 14.66 2.89
CA ARG A 597 13.10 13.89 3.64
C ARG A 597 14.01 13.11 2.71
N PHE A 598 15.29 13.07 3.01
CA PHE A 598 16.33 12.31 2.32
C PHE A 598 16.91 11.31 3.30
N GLU A 599 16.90 10.03 2.94
CA GLU A 599 17.27 8.95 3.86
C GLU A 599 18.12 7.89 3.19
N TYR A 600 19.27 7.58 3.81
CA TYR A 600 20.16 6.50 3.34
C TYR A 600 20.56 6.66 1.87
N ASP A 601 20.61 7.90 1.39
CA ASP A 601 21.10 8.23 0.06
C ASP A 601 22.61 8.34 0.13
N ALA A 602 23.29 7.30 -0.33
CA ALA A 602 24.74 7.15 -0.23
C ALA A 602 25.32 6.51 -1.48
N GLY A 603 26.58 6.84 -1.79
CA GLY A 603 27.35 6.13 -2.81
C GLY A 603 28.24 5.09 -2.17
N LEU A 604 28.25 3.85 -2.65
CA LEU A 604 29.26 2.88 -2.23
C LEU A 604 30.66 3.37 -2.65
N THR A 605 31.40 3.95 -1.72
CA THR A 605 32.66 4.62 -2.04
C THR A 605 33.78 3.65 -2.41
N SER A 606 34.62 4.08 -3.35
CA SER A 606 36.05 3.79 -3.29
C SER A 606 36.77 5.10 -2.94
N PHE A 607 36.94 5.34 -1.64
CA PHE A 607 37.90 6.24 -0.94
C PHE A 607 38.24 7.67 -1.47
N ASN A 608 37.73 8.15 -2.61
CA ASN A 608 38.32 9.29 -3.32
C ASN A 608 37.34 10.13 -4.14
N GLU A 609 36.15 9.63 -4.50
CA GLU A 609 35.22 10.31 -5.41
C GLU A 609 33.85 10.50 -4.75
N SER A 610 33.36 11.74 -4.81
CA SER A 610 32.31 12.25 -3.92
C SER A 610 30.93 12.14 -4.57
N THR A 611 30.14 11.21 -4.07
CA THR A 611 28.69 11.17 -4.28
C THR A 611 28.01 12.11 -3.28
N SER A 612 26.79 12.52 -3.60
CA SER A 612 25.97 13.40 -2.77
C SER A 612 24.52 13.02 -2.94
N ALA A 613 23.66 13.22 -1.94
CA ALA A 613 22.22 12.98 -2.12
C ALA A 613 21.66 13.93 -3.21
N ILE A 614 21.93 15.23 -3.10
CA ILE A 614 21.56 16.23 -4.11
C ILE A 614 22.81 16.82 -4.75
N TYR A 615 22.84 16.82 -6.09
CA TYR A 615 23.83 17.54 -6.86
C TYR A 615 23.19 18.53 -7.82
N ALA A 616 23.65 19.78 -7.76
CA ALA A 616 23.23 20.84 -8.66
C ALA A 616 24.45 21.56 -9.23
N ASN A 617 24.50 21.76 -10.55
CA ASN A 617 25.61 22.47 -11.18
C ASN A 617 25.18 23.36 -12.35
N GLY A 618 26.14 24.01 -13.02
CA GLY A 618 25.94 24.57 -14.36
C GLY A 618 24.94 25.72 -14.42
N GLY A 619 24.93 26.60 -13.42
CA GLY A 619 23.98 27.71 -13.32
C GLY A 619 22.61 27.33 -12.73
N ALA A 620 22.52 26.18 -12.07
CA ALA A 620 21.32 25.78 -11.33
C ALA A 620 20.96 26.77 -10.21
N SER A 621 19.68 26.75 -9.82
CA SER A 621 19.15 27.46 -8.65
C SER A 621 18.40 26.47 -7.77
N LEU A 622 19.03 26.04 -6.68
CA LEU A 622 18.47 25.09 -5.74
C LEU A 622 17.93 25.81 -4.50
N ALA A 623 16.63 25.68 -4.24
CA ALA A 623 15.98 26.15 -3.03
C ALA A 623 15.50 24.96 -2.20
N LEU A 624 15.95 24.87 -0.95
CA LEU A 624 15.54 23.86 0.02
C LEU A 624 14.82 24.54 1.18
N ALA A 625 13.61 24.08 1.51
CA ALA A 625 12.82 24.63 2.62
C ALA A 625 12.26 23.50 3.48
N ARG A 626 12.57 23.50 4.78
CA ARG A 626 12.10 22.49 5.75
C ARG A 626 12.41 21.05 5.33
N CYS A 627 13.54 20.85 4.66
CA CYS A 627 13.99 19.51 4.26
C CYS A 627 14.85 18.87 5.35
N ALA A 628 14.76 17.56 5.52
CA ALA A 628 15.60 16.80 6.45
C ALA A 628 16.46 15.77 5.72
N PHE A 629 17.72 15.65 6.10
CA PHE A 629 18.70 14.71 5.57
C PHE A 629 19.19 13.84 6.73
N ARG A 630 18.99 12.52 6.62
CA ARG A 630 19.37 11.54 7.65
C ARG A 630 20.21 10.43 7.04
N ALA A 631 21.40 10.19 7.61
CA ALA A 631 22.29 9.13 7.16
C ALA A 631 22.58 9.19 5.65
N CYS A 632 22.68 10.40 5.10
CA CYS A 632 23.09 10.65 3.73
C CYS A 632 24.58 10.97 3.69
N ASP A 633 25.26 10.50 2.65
CA ASP A 633 26.66 10.87 2.41
C ASP A 633 26.72 12.18 1.61
N THR A 634 27.45 13.19 2.11
CA THR A 634 27.51 14.54 1.52
C THR A 634 26.14 15.03 0.98
N PRO A 635 25.11 15.18 1.85
CA PRO A 635 23.74 15.54 1.51
C PRO A 635 23.56 16.52 0.35
N VAL A 636 24.31 17.62 0.31
CA VAL A 636 24.13 18.67 -0.69
C VAL A 636 25.46 19.09 -1.29
N ARG A 637 25.60 18.94 -2.61
CA ARG A 637 26.73 19.47 -3.38
C ARG A 637 26.25 20.41 -4.48
N VAL A 638 26.81 21.61 -4.52
CA VAL A 638 26.42 22.66 -5.47
C VAL A 638 27.66 23.28 -6.12
N GLU A 639 27.66 23.38 -7.44
CA GLU A 639 28.81 23.85 -8.22
C GLU A 639 28.43 24.88 -9.28
N GLN A 640 29.06 26.06 -9.29
CA GLN A 640 28.78 27.13 -10.27
C GLN A 640 27.28 27.47 -10.35
N ALA A 641 26.62 27.54 -9.19
CA ALA A 641 25.17 27.63 -9.05
C ALA A 641 24.80 28.50 -7.84
N THR A 642 23.51 28.55 -7.49
CA THR A 642 23.02 29.25 -6.28
C THR A 642 22.24 28.31 -5.38
N LEU A 643 22.46 28.43 -4.08
CA LEU A 643 21.79 27.66 -3.04
C LEU A 643 21.03 28.59 -2.07
N THR A 644 19.77 28.29 -1.80
CA THR A 644 19.01 28.92 -0.71
C THR A 644 18.42 27.84 0.17
N MET A 645 18.64 27.94 1.47
CA MET A 645 18.20 26.96 2.45
C MET A 645 17.52 27.65 3.63
N ALA A 646 16.34 27.16 4.01
CA ALA A 646 15.59 27.65 5.16
C ALA A 646 15.01 26.47 5.95
N GLY A 647 15.22 26.40 7.26
CA GLY A 647 14.58 25.37 8.09
C GLY A 647 15.10 23.94 7.84
N CYS A 648 16.25 23.75 7.21
CA CYS A 648 16.72 22.41 6.83
C CYS A 648 17.48 21.72 7.98
N ALA A 649 17.37 20.40 8.08
CA ALA A 649 18.04 19.60 9.11
C ALA A 649 18.99 18.57 8.51
N PHE A 650 20.24 18.55 8.96
CA PHE A 650 21.27 17.59 8.55
C PHE A 650 21.72 16.80 9.76
N GLN A 651 21.46 15.50 9.76
CA GLN A 651 21.65 14.66 10.94
C GLN A 651 22.33 13.34 10.59
N ASP A 652 23.32 12.99 11.40
CA ASP A 652 23.96 11.67 11.40
C ASP A 652 24.51 11.26 10.00
N GLY A 653 24.99 12.23 9.21
CA GLY A 653 25.61 11.95 7.91
C GLY A 653 27.09 11.60 8.03
N ASP A 654 27.53 10.59 7.27
CA ASP A 654 28.94 10.25 7.11
C ASP A 654 29.50 11.00 5.88
N PHE A 655 30.75 11.47 5.91
CA PHE A 655 31.39 12.24 4.82
C PHE A 655 31.05 13.73 4.68
N GLY A 656 30.52 14.36 5.74
CA GLY A 656 30.21 15.80 5.78
C GLY A 656 28.88 16.14 5.12
N THR A 657 28.44 17.41 5.19
CA THR A 657 27.06 17.80 4.84
C THR A 657 26.93 18.59 3.54
N ILE A 658 27.62 19.74 3.45
CA ILE A 658 27.48 20.69 2.33
C ILE A 658 28.83 20.91 1.64
N SER A 659 28.85 20.80 0.31
CA SER A 659 30.00 21.12 -0.53
C SER A 659 29.63 22.18 -1.57
N LEU A 660 30.27 23.35 -1.52
CA LEU A 660 30.05 24.49 -2.41
C LEU A 660 31.31 24.78 -3.22
N LEU A 661 31.19 24.78 -4.55
CA LEU A 661 32.27 25.14 -5.46
C LEU A 661 31.80 26.31 -6.34
N ASP A 662 32.50 27.44 -6.30
CA ASP A 662 32.14 28.66 -7.07
C ASP A 662 30.64 29.02 -6.95
N THR A 663 30.09 28.97 -5.73
CA THR A 663 28.65 28.99 -5.47
C THR A 663 28.28 30.01 -4.39
N ASN A 664 27.22 30.76 -4.62
CA ASN A 664 26.63 31.64 -3.61
C ASN A 664 25.54 30.91 -2.84
N ALA A 665 25.56 31.05 -1.51
CA ALA A 665 24.60 30.37 -0.63
C ALA A 665 24.02 31.27 0.46
N THR A 666 22.74 31.11 0.74
CA THR A 666 22.10 31.64 1.96
C THR A 666 21.48 30.48 2.71
N ILE A 667 21.94 30.24 3.92
CA ILE A 667 21.52 29.15 4.79
C ILE A 667 20.94 29.77 6.05
N SER A 668 19.67 29.48 6.32
CA SER A 668 18.95 30.09 7.43
C SER A 668 18.14 29.08 8.23
N ASN A 669 17.98 29.32 9.54
CA ASN A 669 17.13 28.52 10.44
C ASN A 669 17.42 27.01 10.36
N SER A 670 18.67 26.62 10.06
CA SER A 670 19.02 25.24 9.71
C SER A 670 19.89 24.58 10.78
N THR A 671 19.78 23.26 10.91
CA THR A 671 20.53 22.46 11.90
C THR A 671 21.52 21.51 11.24
N PHE A 672 22.70 21.40 11.83
CA PHE A 672 23.76 20.46 11.46
C PHE A 672 24.17 19.71 12.73
N LEU A 673 23.62 18.52 12.92
CA LEU A 673 23.77 17.79 14.17
C LEU A 673 24.49 16.46 13.91
N ARG A 674 25.60 16.24 14.62
CA ARG A 674 26.28 14.93 14.70
C ARG A 674 26.72 14.39 13.35
N ASN A 675 27.11 15.26 12.42
CA ASN A 675 27.65 14.82 11.15
C ASN A 675 29.13 14.47 11.32
N LEU A 676 29.56 13.40 10.67
CA LEU A 676 30.94 12.95 10.66
C LEU A 676 31.57 13.28 9.31
N GLY A 677 32.70 13.96 9.33
CA GLY A 677 33.52 14.25 8.17
C GLY A 677 34.87 13.55 8.26
N PRO A 678 35.00 12.26 7.86
CA PRO A 678 36.29 11.57 7.95
C PRO A 678 37.36 12.23 7.07
N PHE A 679 36.97 12.67 5.87
CA PHE A 679 37.85 13.27 4.86
C PHE A 679 37.49 14.71 4.49
N ARG A 680 36.32 15.18 4.91
CA ARG A 680 35.72 16.48 4.56
C ARG A 680 35.30 17.23 5.83
N PRO A 681 35.07 18.54 5.77
CA PRO A 681 34.45 19.28 6.86
C PRO A 681 33.06 18.72 7.15
N ALA A 682 32.70 18.62 8.43
CA ALA A 682 31.44 17.98 8.82
C ALA A 682 30.20 18.86 8.59
N VAL A 683 30.35 20.18 8.43
CA VAL A 683 29.24 21.14 8.26
C VAL A 683 29.25 21.81 6.88
N MET A 684 30.41 22.28 6.41
CA MET A 684 30.46 22.93 5.10
C MET A 684 31.88 23.03 4.56
N TRP A 685 32.03 22.78 3.26
CA TRP A 685 33.24 23.10 2.52
C TRP A 685 32.95 24.07 1.39
N CYS A 686 33.61 25.23 1.40
CA CYS A 686 33.59 26.19 0.30
C CYS A 686 34.96 26.23 -0.39
N GLN A 687 34.96 26.07 -1.71
CA GLN A 687 36.15 26.14 -2.56
C GLN A 687 35.92 27.04 -3.77
N GLY A 688 36.96 27.77 -4.21
CA GLY A 688 36.88 28.74 -5.30
C GLY A 688 36.29 30.09 -4.85
N THR A 689 35.27 30.57 -5.56
CA THR A 689 34.61 31.86 -5.26
C THR A 689 33.21 31.65 -4.71
N CYS A 690 33.10 31.39 -3.40
CA CYS A 690 31.80 31.27 -2.72
C CYS A 690 31.48 32.54 -1.91
N ASP A 691 30.23 32.99 -1.92
CA ASP A 691 29.71 34.02 -0.99
C ASP A 691 28.57 33.41 -0.17
N VAL A 692 28.81 33.15 1.12
CA VAL A 692 27.93 32.38 1.98
C VAL A 692 27.46 33.18 3.18
N GLN A 693 26.15 33.14 3.43
CA GLN A 693 25.53 33.66 4.64
C GLN A 693 24.90 32.52 5.43
N MET A 694 25.31 32.36 6.69
CA MET A 694 24.71 31.44 7.66
C MET A 694 24.04 32.26 8.76
N LEU A 695 22.71 32.18 8.83
CA LEU A 695 21.88 33.02 9.68
C LEU A 695 20.99 32.14 10.57
N ASN A 696 21.04 32.32 11.89
CA ASN A 696 20.20 31.54 12.81
C ASN A 696 20.39 30.02 12.60
N CYS A 697 21.62 29.55 12.54
CA CYS A 697 21.91 28.13 12.33
C CYS A 697 22.45 27.49 13.62
N THR A 698 22.19 26.21 13.81
CA THR A 698 22.76 25.43 14.92
C THR A 698 23.63 24.31 14.37
N ALA A 699 24.94 24.38 14.56
CA ALA A 699 25.90 23.33 14.25
C ALA A 699 26.42 22.71 15.55
N MET A 700 26.02 21.47 15.84
CA MET A 700 26.30 20.82 17.11
C MET A 700 26.83 19.40 16.99
N SER A 701 27.80 19.08 17.84
CA SER A 701 28.36 17.72 17.99
C SER A 701 28.89 17.13 16.67
N ASN A 702 29.30 17.97 15.70
CA ASN A 702 29.84 17.50 14.42
C ASN A 702 31.34 17.19 14.57
N ALA A 703 31.79 16.08 14.00
CA ALA A 703 33.15 15.61 14.16
C ALA A 703 33.88 15.47 12.83
N THR A 704 35.17 15.80 12.81
CA THR A 704 36.01 15.58 11.63
C THR A 704 37.29 14.84 12.01
N ALA A 705 37.72 13.90 11.17
CA ALA A 705 38.93 13.11 11.45
C ALA A 705 40.19 13.73 10.81
N LEU A 706 40.08 14.22 9.57
CA LEU A 706 41.19 14.77 8.81
C LEU A 706 40.97 16.21 8.33
N SER A 707 39.79 16.79 8.54
CA SER A 707 39.55 18.21 8.28
C SER A 707 40.08 19.06 9.43
N PRO A 708 40.56 20.29 9.18
CA PRO A 708 40.99 21.19 10.25
C PRO A 708 39.85 21.71 11.13
N ALA A 709 38.62 21.81 10.58
CA ALA A 709 37.44 22.33 11.29
C ALA A 709 36.12 21.77 10.71
N ALA A 710 35.00 22.08 11.38
CA ALA A 710 33.65 21.77 10.91
C ALA A 710 33.26 22.54 9.63
N ILE A 711 33.71 23.79 9.49
CA ILE A 711 33.58 24.60 8.27
C ILE A 711 34.97 24.93 7.73
N VAL A 712 35.18 24.73 6.42
CA VAL A 712 36.43 25.10 5.73
C VAL A 712 36.16 26.01 4.54
N LEU A 713 36.93 27.10 4.47
CA LEU A 713 36.94 28.06 3.36
C LEU A 713 38.31 28.07 2.69
N SER A 714 38.36 28.00 1.36
CA SER A 714 39.60 28.17 0.58
C SER A 714 39.45 29.17 -0.58
N ASP A 715 40.59 29.46 -1.21
CA ASP A 715 40.72 30.36 -2.37
C ASP A 715 40.26 31.80 -2.07
N THR A 716 39.14 32.26 -2.63
CA THR A 716 38.64 33.65 -2.49
C THR A 716 37.24 33.71 -1.88
N SER A 717 36.86 32.67 -1.13
CA SER A 717 35.53 32.52 -0.54
C SER A 717 35.27 33.46 0.65
N GLN A 718 34.02 33.87 0.82
CA GLN A 718 33.54 34.71 1.92
C GLN A 718 32.44 34.01 2.72
N LEU A 719 32.48 34.19 4.05
CA LEU A 719 31.49 33.66 4.98
C LEU A 719 31.03 34.72 5.99
N LEU A 720 29.73 34.90 6.11
CA LEU A 720 29.09 35.61 7.21
C LEU A 720 28.33 34.61 8.09
N VAL A 721 28.67 34.57 9.38
CA VAL A 721 27.94 33.83 10.42
C VAL A 721 27.32 34.84 11.38
N ARG A 722 25.99 34.77 11.54
CA ARG A 722 25.25 35.64 12.45
C ARG A 722 24.16 34.89 13.18
N ASN A 723 23.91 35.25 14.45
CA ASN A 723 22.85 34.64 15.28
C ASN A 723 22.93 33.12 15.33
N SER A 724 24.14 32.54 15.23
CA SER A 724 24.29 31.10 15.04
C SER A 724 25.01 30.45 16.22
N LEU A 725 24.77 29.16 16.41
CA LEU A 725 25.33 28.33 17.47
C LEU A 725 26.31 27.30 16.89
N PHE A 726 27.54 27.29 17.39
CA PHE A 726 28.57 26.30 17.07
C PHE A 726 29.08 25.68 18.38
N TRP A 727 28.57 24.50 18.72
CA TRP A 727 28.82 23.87 20.02
C TRP A 727 29.19 22.39 19.87
N GLU A 728 30.12 21.89 20.69
CA GLU A 728 30.56 20.48 20.70
C GLU A 728 31.11 19.95 19.36
N ASN A 729 31.53 20.83 18.45
CA ASN A 729 32.18 20.40 17.22
C ASN A 729 33.65 20.03 17.48
N THR A 730 34.23 19.12 16.68
CA THR A 730 35.63 18.69 16.84
C THR A 730 36.42 18.65 15.52
N GLY A 731 37.62 19.25 15.53
CA GLY A 731 38.58 19.29 14.43
C GLY A 731 39.68 18.23 14.53
N GLY A 732 40.10 17.66 13.40
CA GLY A 732 41.02 16.51 13.38
C GLY A 732 42.52 16.84 13.42
N LEU A 733 42.95 17.97 12.84
CA LEU A 733 44.37 18.20 12.53
C LEU A 733 45.06 19.43 13.15
N SER A 734 44.33 20.50 13.54
CA SER A 734 44.74 21.66 14.39
C SER A 734 44.08 22.98 13.92
N GLY A 735 43.81 23.91 14.86
CA GLY A 735 43.63 25.34 14.59
C GLY A 735 42.35 25.96 15.13
N GLY A 736 41.21 25.29 14.92
CA GLY A 736 39.91 25.68 15.48
C GLY A 736 38.83 24.64 15.16
N ASP A 737 37.98 24.30 16.12
CA ASP A 737 36.96 23.27 15.97
C ASP A 737 35.76 23.72 15.12
N ALA A 738 35.53 25.04 14.99
CA ALA A 738 34.36 25.61 14.32
C ALA A 738 34.62 26.02 12.86
N ILE A 739 35.56 26.95 12.63
CA ILE A 739 35.81 27.55 11.31
C ILE A 739 37.30 27.58 11.01
N PHE A 740 37.68 27.13 9.81
CA PHE A 740 39.03 27.27 9.28
C PHE A 740 39.00 27.95 7.91
N ALA A 741 39.80 29.00 7.76
CA ALA A 741 39.91 29.80 6.55
C ALA A 741 41.37 29.86 6.10
N GLN A 742 41.63 29.65 4.82
CA GLN A 742 42.97 29.69 4.21
C GLN A 742 42.99 30.51 2.93
N ASP A 743 44.16 30.66 2.30
CA ASP A 743 44.34 31.41 1.04
C ASP A 743 43.91 32.90 1.17
N ASP A 744 43.13 33.44 0.23
CA ASP A 744 42.64 34.83 0.18
C ASP A 744 41.17 34.95 0.67
N THR A 745 40.76 34.08 1.58
CA THR A 745 39.37 34.03 2.10
C THR A 745 39.07 35.08 3.16
N SER A 746 37.79 35.29 3.47
CA SER A 746 37.39 36.12 4.60
C SER A 746 36.16 35.60 5.33
N PHE A 747 36.11 35.73 6.65
CA PHE A 747 34.91 35.42 7.42
C PHE A 747 34.59 36.48 8.47
N THR A 748 33.31 36.60 8.83
CA THR A 748 32.82 37.42 9.94
C THR A 748 31.89 36.59 10.80
N VAL A 749 32.11 36.59 12.11
CA VAL A 749 31.21 35.97 13.11
C VAL A 749 30.70 37.03 14.06
N GLU A 750 29.38 37.15 14.21
CA GLU A 750 28.75 38.09 15.13
C GLU A 750 27.44 37.59 15.74
N TYR A 751 27.11 38.08 16.95
CA TYR A 751 25.91 37.66 17.72
C TYR A 751 25.74 36.14 17.77
N SER A 752 26.83 35.40 17.93
CA SER A 752 26.85 33.95 17.82
C SER A 752 27.48 33.33 19.06
N ILE A 753 27.12 32.09 19.38
CA ILE A 753 27.75 31.32 20.45
C ILE A 753 28.68 30.31 19.78
N VAL A 754 29.98 30.38 20.09
CA VAL A 754 30.97 29.41 19.59
C VAL A 754 31.77 28.90 20.77
N GLN A 755 31.78 27.58 20.97
CA GLN A 755 32.58 26.95 22.03
C GLN A 755 34.05 27.35 21.88
N GLY A 756 34.70 27.75 22.97
CA GLY A 756 36.10 28.19 22.96
C GLY A 756 36.34 29.56 22.32
N GLY A 757 35.28 30.25 21.90
CA GLY A 757 35.31 31.62 21.38
C GLY A 757 36.14 31.82 20.11
N GLU A 758 36.74 33.01 19.97
CA GLU A 758 37.54 33.41 18.79
C GLU A 758 38.66 32.42 18.46
N ALA A 759 39.23 31.75 19.48
CA ALA A 759 40.31 30.80 19.31
C ALA A 759 39.89 29.55 18.49
N GLN A 760 38.59 29.29 18.34
CA GLN A 760 38.06 28.20 17.50
C GLN A 760 37.73 28.63 16.07
N THR A 761 38.06 29.87 15.71
CA THR A 761 37.99 30.38 14.35
C THR A 761 39.40 30.73 13.87
N PHE A 762 39.90 30.00 12.87
CA PHE A 762 41.30 30.07 12.47
C PHE A 762 41.44 30.59 11.05
N ALA A 763 42.41 31.49 10.82
CA ALA A 763 42.75 32.04 9.52
C ALA A 763 44.25 31.84 9.24
N THR A 764 44.59 31.28 8.07
CA THR A 764 45.98 31.13 7.58
C THR A 764 46.24 31.93 6.32
N ASP A 765 47.52 32.04 5.95
CA ASP A 765 47.96 32.70 4.72
C ASP A 765 47.49 34.17 4.65
N ASN A 766 46.71 34.55 3.64
CA ASN A 766 46.16 35.89 3.50
C ASN A 766 44.72 36.01 4.06
N ALA A 767 44.17 34.94 4.63
CA ALA A 767 42.79 34.90 5.07
C ALA A 767 42.52 35.92 6.18
N GLN A 768 41.32 36.50 6.18
CA GLN A 768 40.92 37.54 7.14
C GLN A 768 39.71 37.09 7.97
N GLY A 769 39.90 36.97 9.28
CA GLY A 769 38.82 36.72 10.23
C GLY A 769 38.40 37.99 10.97
N SER A 770 37.10 38.17 11.19
CA SER A 770 36.55 39.23 12.04
C SER A 770 35.64 38.63 13.11
N TRP A 771 35.98 38.90 14.37
CA TRP A 771 35.24 38.43 15.55
C TRP A 771 34.58 39.61 16.29
N ALA A 772 33.25 39.59 16.39
CA ALA A 772 32.52 40.63 17.10
C ALA A 772 32.48 40.40 18.62
N ILE A 773 32.48 41.50 19.39
CA ILE A 773 32.33 41.47 20.85
C ILE A 773 30.98 40.92 21.34
N SER A 774 29.99 40.84 20.45
CA SER A 774 28.66 40.29 20.74
C SER A 774 28.62 38.77 20.75
N ASN A 775 29.70 38.10 20.37
CA ASN A 775 29.78 36.64 20.44
C ASN A 775 29.98 36.16 21.87
N LEU A 776 29.42 35.00 22.20
CA LEU A 776 29.53 34.38 23.52
C LEU A 776 30.29 33.05 23.43
N ASP A 777 30.92 32.70 24.54
CA ASP A 777 31.54 31.39 24.79
C ASP A 777 31.00 30.88 26.13
N VAL A 778 29.81 30.28 26.07
CA VAL A 778 29.05 29.79 27.23
C VAL A 778 28.18 28.63 26.76
N ASP A 779 27.98 27.65 27.64
CA ASP A 779 27.13 26.51 27.32
C ASP A 779 25.72 26.98 26.93
N PRO A 780 25.26 26.68 25.70
CA PRO A 780 23.99 27.17 25.18
C PRO A 780 22.79 26.43 25.79
N LEU A 781 22.98 25.42 26.64
CA LEU A 781 21.91 24.63 27.27
C LEU A 781 20.83 24.19 26.27
N VAL A 782 21.23 23.24 25.45
CA VAL A 782 20.47 22.73 24.31
C VAL A 782 20.09 21.27 24.47
N THR A 783 18.91 20.90 23.99
CA THR A 783 18.41 19.52 23.94
C THR A 783 19.20 18.68 22.93
N PRO A 784 19.03 17.34 22.93
CA PRO A 784 19.77 16.46 22.02
C PRO A 784 19.57 16.69 20.53
N ASP A 785 18.41 17.21 20.15
CA ASP A 785 18.04 17.59 18.80
C ASP A 785 18.26 19.10 18.54
N GLY A 786 18.92 19.81 19.46
CA GLY A 786 19.41 21.16 19.28
C GLY A 786 18.39 22.28 19.54
N HIS A 787 17.30 22.02 20.28
CA HIS A 787 16.39 23.05 20.82
C HIS A 787 16.97 23.71 22.04
N LEU A 788 16.64 24.97 22.24
CA LEU A 788 17.04 25.71 23.42
C LEU A 788 16.22 25.21 24.61
N GLN A 789 16.87 25.13 25.77
CA GLN A 789 16.18 24.92 27.03
C GLN A 789 15.81 26.27 27.64
N SER A 790 14.80 26.28 28.53
CA SER A 790 14.34 27.50 29.21
C SER A 790 15.45 28.31 29.93
N GLY A 791 16.52 27.65 30.39
CA GLY A 791 17.67 28.31 31.03
C GLY A 791 18.73 28.86 30.07
N SER A 792 18.57 28.70 28.76
CA SER A 792 19.62 28.93 27.78
C SER A 792 20.10 30.39 27.72
N PRO A 793 21.43 30.63 27.68
CA PRO A 793 21.99 31.96 27.44
C PRO A 793 21.87 32.42 25.98
N ALA A 794 21.43 31.55 25.07
CA ALA A 794 21.18 31.89 23.66
C ALA A 794 19.86 32.65 23.49
N ARG A 795 18.95 32.52 24.47
CA ARG A 795 17.65 33.19 24.48
C ARG A 795 17.81 34.70 24.54
N ASP A 796 17.09 35.42 23.68
CA ASP A 796 17.05 36.87 23.56
C ASP A 796 18.44 37.53 23.33
N ALA A 797 19.44 36.78 22.88
CA ALA A 797 20.84 37.22 22.78
C ALA A 797 21.28 37.65 21.37
N GLY A 798 20.44 37.43 20.35
CA GLY A 798 20.69 37.73 18.95
C GLY A 798 20.47 39.18 18.53
N THR A 799 20.75 39.47 17.25
CA THR A 799 20.49 40.79 16.63
C THR A 799 19.39 40.75 15.56
N LEU A 800 18.67 41.86 15.45
CA LEU A 800 17.63 42.10 14.44
C LEU A 800 18.17 42.73 13.15
N ASP A 801 19.43 43.18 13.13
CA ASP A 801 20.02 43.82 11.95
C ASP A 801 20.05 42.83 10.78
N PHE A 802 19.30 43.15 9.70
CA PHE A 802 19.07 42.39 8.46
C PHE A 802 17.90 41.38 8.41
N PHE A 803 16.98 41.39 9.37
CA PHE A 803 15.76 40.59 9.23
C PHE A 803 14.84 41.08 8.10
N VAL A 804 14.47 40.17 7.20
CA VAL A 804 13.20 40.23 6.48
C VAL A 804 12.15 39.65 7.43
N PHE A 805 11.24 40.49 7.90
CA PHE A 805 10.23 40.17 8.91
C PHE A 805 9.48 38.84 8.65
N ALA A 806 9.13 38.14 9.74
CA ALA A 806 8.20 37.00 9.78
C ALA A 806 8.66 35.69 9.08
N GLN A 807 9.94 35.34 9.16
CA GLN A 807 10.38 33.98 8.78
C GLN A 807 10.12 33.01 9.95
N PRO A 808 9.45 31.87 9.71
CA PRO A 808 9.38 30.80 10.70
C PRO A 808 10.77 30.23 10.92
N ASP A 809 11.06 29.84 12.16
CA ASP A 809 12.23 29.05 12.52
C ASP A 809 12.07 27.59 12.04
N ARG A 810 12.84 26.65 12.61
CA ARG A 810 12.76 25.25 12.17
C ARG A 810 11.46 24.55 12.58
N ASP A 811 10.77 25.02 13.62
CA ASP A 811 9.57 24.41 14.19
C ASP A 811 8.29 25.13 13.74
N GLY A 812 8.43 26.16 12.91
CA GLY A 812 7.32 26.94 12.37
C GLY A 812 7.01 28.18 13.19
N GLU A 813 7.74 28.43 14.27
CA GLU A 813 7.55 29.55 15.17
C GLU A 813 8.10 30.82 14.53
N VAL A 814 7.30 31.88 14.53
CA VAL A 814 7.69 33.12 13.87
C VAL A 814 8.73 33.84 14.72
N ARG A 815 9.92 34.06 14.15
CA ARG A 815 10.96 34.87 14.80
C ARG A 815 10.47 36.30 15.04
N VAL A 816 10.45 36.72 16.32
CA VAL A 816 9.80 37.97 16.75
C VAL A 816 10.72 39.19 16.58
N THR A 817 10.12 40.38 16.63
CA THR A 817 10.77 41.65 16.26
C THR A 817 11.37 42.43 17.43
N THR A 818 11.39 41.87 18.63
CA THR A 818 11.87 42.58 19.84
C THR A 818 13.17 42.04 20.40
N LEU A 819 13.31 40.72 20.52
CA LEU A 819 14.48 40.00 21.00
C LEU A 819 14.52 38.69 20.21
N LEU A 820 15.69 38.31 19.70
CA LEU A 820 15.87 37.15 18.83
C LEU A 820 16.80 36.16 19.53
N ASP A 821 16.53 34.87 19.37
CA ASP A 821 17.40 33.82 19.89
C ASP A 821 18.59 33.53 18.97
N ILE A 822 19.73 33.15 19.57
CA ILE A 822 20.87 32.62 18.83
C ILE A 822 20.64 31.13 18.54
N GLY A 823 20.81 30.73 17.29
CA GLY A 823 20.63 29.35 16.82
C GLY A 823 19.41 29.20 15.90
N SER A 824 19.13 27.96 15.49
CA SER A 824 18.01 27.60 14.60
C SER A 824 16.63 27.65 15.24
N ASP A 825 16.60 27.64 16.56
CA ASP A 825 15.41 27.67 17.41
C ASP A 825 15.01 29.12 17.73
N GLU A 826 13.72 29.35 17.94
CA GLU A 826 13.18 30.53 18.61
C GLU A 826 12.30 30.07 19.78
N PHE A 827 12.81 30.15 21.00
CA PHE A 827 12.19 29.55 22.17
C PHE A 827 10.98 30.37 22.65
N PHE A 828 9.79 29.78 22.53
CA PHE A 828 8.57 30.24 23.20
C PHE A 828 8.11 29.27 24.28
N ASP A 829 7.66 29.83 25.40
CA ASP A 829 7.10 29.12 26.55
C ASP A 829 6.03 30.03 27.18
N ALA A 830 4.78 29.83 26.74
CA ALA A 830 3.66 30.74 26.98
C ALA A 830 3.19 30.71 28.44
N ASP A 831 3.33 29.58 29.15
CA ASP A 831 2.96 29.45 30.55
C ASP A 831 4.14 29.45 31.53
N SER A 832 5.37 29.53 31.00
CA SER A 832 6.63 29.62 31.74
C SER A 832 6.90 28.41 32.63
N ASP A 833 6.44 27.23 32.23
CA ASP A 833 6.67 25.99 32.96
C ASP A 833 8.00 25.30 32.58
N GLY A 834 8.66 25.78 31.52
CA GLY A 834 9.95 25.32 31.03
C GLY A 834 9.88 24.29 29.89
N LEU A 835 8.69 23.88 29.47
CA LEU A 835 8.41 23.20 28.21
C LEU A 835 8.12 24.24 27.11
N PRO A 836 8.58 24.03 25.87
CA PRO A 836 8.33 24.99 24.80
C PRO A 836 7.01 24.76 24.06
N ASP A 837 6.42 25.84 23.56
CA ASP A 837 5.12 25.88 22.87
C ASP A 837 5.06 24.89 21.70
N TYR A 838 6.11 24.81 20.87
CA TYR A 838 6.15 23.88 19.73
C TYR A 838 6.01 22.41 20.15
N TRP A 839 6.66 22.03 21.25
CA TRP A 839 6.66 20.66 21.76
C TRP A 839 5.29 20.31 22.31
N GLU A 840 4.66 21.24 23.04
CA GLU A 840 3.30 21.09 23.52
C GLU A 840 2.27 21.06 22.40
N LEU A 841 2.42 21.90 21.37
CA LEU A 841 1.57 21.86 20.17
C LEU A 841 1.68 20.51 19.46
N ARG A 842 2.90 19.98 19.33
CA ARG A 842 3.16 18.70 18.67
C ARG A 842 2.49 17.54 19.39
N TYR A 843 2.53 17.49 20.71
CA TYR A 843 2.07 16.32 21.47
C TYR A 843 0.70 16.49 22.14
N TYR A 844 0.27 17.70 22.42
CA TYR A 844 -0.96 18.02 23.15
C TYR A 844 -1.92 18.94 22.36
N GLY A 845 -1.51 19.48 21.22
CA GLY A 845 -2.34 20.30 20.34
C GLY A 845 -2.59 21.73 20.82
N ALA A 846 -1.97 22.15 21.93
CA ALA A 846 -2.07 23.51 22.47
C ALA A 846 -0.80 23.88 23.27
N PRO A 847 -0.36 25.16 23.26
CA PRO A 847 0.95 25.60 23.79
C PRO A 847 0.96 25.89 25.31
N VAL A 848 0.06 25.28 26.10
CA VAL A 848 -0.05 25.45 27.58
C VAL A 848 -0.72 24.22 28.21
N ALA A 849 -0.55 23.07 27.58
CA ALA A 849 -1.36 21.87 27.83
C ALA A 849 -0.61 20.78 28.61
N ALA A 850 0.72 20.75 28.52
CA ALA A 850 1.54 19.72 29.12
C ALA A 850 1.98 20.14 30.54
N PRO A 851 1.75 19.33 31.56
CA PRO A 851 2.34 19.61 32.88
C PRO A 851 3.83 19.25 32.86
N ARG A 852 4.74 20.18 33.19
CA ARG A 852 6.19 19.93 33.35
C ARG A 852 6.56 18.60 34.04
N ARG A 853 5.86 18.25 35.13
CA ARG A 853 6.10 17.04 35.96
C ARG A 853 5.06 15.93 35.72
N GLY A 854 4.42 15.93 34.55
CA GLY A 854 3.52 14.86 34.12
C GLY A 854 4.27 13.59 33.70
N ASP A 855 3.53 12.49 33.66
CA ASP A 855 3.90 11.16 33.14
C ASP A 855 2.63 10.66 32.45
N ASP A 856 2.31 11.29 31.31
CA ASP A 856 0.98 11.22 30.68
C ASP A 856 0.74 9.88 29.95
N ASP A 857 1.80 9.24 29.46
CA ASP A 857 1.76 7.91 28.85
C ASP A 857 2.09 6.76 29.85
N SER A 858 2.44 7.08 31.10
CA SER A 858 2.74 6.12 32.17
C SER A 858 3.99 5.27 31.93
N ASP A 859 5.00 5.87 31.29
CA ASP A 859 6.30 5.26 31.02
C ASP A 859 7.35 5.49 32.12
N THR A 860 6.99 6.28 33.14
CA THR A 860 7.80 6.72 34.30
C THR A 860 8.77 7.88 34.08
N LEU A 861 8.82 8.44 32.88
CA LEU A 861 9.61 9.63 32.57
C LEU A 861 8.75 10.89 32.83
N GLU A 862 9.37 11.94 33.38
CA GLU A 862 8.69 13.24 33.48
C GLU A 862 8.73 13.96 32.12
N ASN A 863 7.65 14.60 31.70
CA ASN A 863 7.55 15.37 30.43
C ASN A 863 8.78 16.28 30.17
N ILE A 864 9.30 16.94 31.21
CA ILE A 864 10.50 17.80 31.10
C ILE A 864 11.78 17.04 30.77
N ASP A 865 11.91 15.80 31.25
CA ASP A 865 13.10 14.97 31.02
C ASP A 865 13.00 14.31 29.64
N GLU A 866 11.80 13.95 29.21
CA GLU A 866 11.52 13.53 27.85
C GLU A 866 11.90 14.61 26.83
N PHE A 867 11.47 15.86 27.05
CA PHE A 867 11.87 16.99 26.22
C PHE A 867 13.38 17.29 26.30
N ALA A 868 13.88 17.55 27.52
CA ALA A 868 15.19 18.16 27.67
C ALA A 868 16.36 17.17 27.56
N ARG A 869 16.11 15.87 27.81
CA ARG A 869 17.19 14.88 27.97
C ARG A 869 17.08 13.68 27.03
N TYR A 870 15.90 13.08 26.89
CA TYR A 870 15.76 11.77 26.26
C TYR A 870 15.25 11.83 24.82
N GLY A 871 14.46 12.85 24.47
CA GLY A 871 13.85 13.01 23.14
C GLY A 871 12.74 12.00 22.85
N THR A 872 12.04 11.52 23.89
CA THR A 872 10.89 10.59 23.77
C THR A 872 9.58 11.34 23.54
N ASN A 873 8.54 10.60 23.16
CA ASN A 873 7.19 11.14 22.97
C ASN A 873 6.39 11.01 24.29
N PRO A 874 5.93 12.13 24.89
CA PRO A 874 5.24 12.14 26.18
C PRO A 874 3.82 11.56 26.16
N ASN A 875 3.28 11.33 24.97
CA ASN A 875 2.01 10.65 24.72
C ASN A 875 2.26 9.37 23.90
N GLY A 876 3.46 8.80 24.04
CA GLY A 876 4.00 7.75 23.20
C GLY A 876 3.36 6.40 23.43
N GLN A 877 3.74 5.45 22.57
CA GLN A 877 3.42 4.06 22.79
C GLN A 877 4.28 3.53 23.95
N VAL A 878 3.64 2.92 24.94
CA VAL A 878 4.33 2.24 26.04
C VAL A 878 4.18 0.74 25.90
N ILE A 879 5.30 0.02 25.86
CA ILE A 879 5.33 -1.44 25.78
C ILE A 879 5.92 -2.00 27.07
N TYR A 880 5.07 -2.61 27.89
CA TYR A 880 5.50 -3.25 29.13
C TYR A 880 6.17 -4.61 28.86
N VAL A 881 7.32 -4.83 29.50
CA VAL A 881 8.04 -6.10 29.51
C VAL A 881 8.04 -6.70 30.90
N CYS A 882 7.64 -7.96 30.99
CA CYS A 882 7.54 -8.68 32.25
C CYS A 882 7.94 -10.15 32.10
N VAL A 883 8.47 -10.74 33.17
CA VAL A 883 9.03 -12.10 33.15
C VAL A 883 8.03 -13.19 32.74
N ASP A 884 6.73 -12.94 32.91
CA ASP A 884 5.63 -13.83 32.56
C ASP A 884 4.78 -13.33 31.39
N GLY A 885 5.26 -12.36 30.60
CA GLY A 885 4.53 -11.80 29.45
C GLY A 885 4.33 -12.77 28.27
N ASP A 886 3.73 -12.29 27.18
CA ASP A 886 3.42 -13.08 25.99
C ASP A 886 3.80 -12.35 24.68
N ASP A 887 4.87 -12.82 24.03
CA ASP A 887 5.34 -12.25 22.75
C ASP A 887 4.31 -12.44 21.61
N SER A 888 3.36 -13.39 21.74
CA SER A 888 2.34 -13.72 20.73
C SER A 888 1.07 -12.85 20.77
N HIS A 889 0.98 -11.91 21.71
CA HIS A 889 -0.13 -10.95 21.84
C HIS A 889 -1.50 -11.55 22.27
N SER A 890 -1.54 -12.69 22.97
CA SER A 890 -2.81 -13.41 23.23
C SER A 890 -3.57 -13.04 24.52
N GLY A 891 -3.06 -12.14 25.39
CA GLY A 891 -3.84 -11.60 26.50
C GLY A 891 -3.07 -11.03 27.69
N ALA A 892 -3.83 -10.54 28.67
CA ALA A 892 -3.35 -10.03 29.95
C ALA A 892 -2.83 -11.17 30.86
N THR A 893 -1.66 -11.01 31.47
CA THR A 893 -1.17 -11.91 32.52
C THR A 893 -1.30 -11.26 33.91
N PRO A 894 -1.30 -12.03 35.02
CA PRO A 894 -1.67 -11.54 36.35
C PRO A 894 -0.73 -10.47 36.95
N THR A 895 0.50 -10.36 36.46
CA THR A 895 1.53 -9.45 37.00
C THR A 895 1.90 -8.30 36.07
N CYS A 896 1.36 -8.26 34.85
CA CYS A 896 1.68 -7.23 33.87
C CYS A 896 0.49 -6.28 33.68
N PRO A 897 0.69 -4.95 33.79
CA PRO A 897 -0.35 -3.99 33.46
C PRO A 897 -0.84 -4.19 32.04
N THR A 898 -2.16 -4.14 31.84
CA THR A 898 -2.75 -4.01 30.51
C THR A 898 -3.45 -2.67 30.41
N THR A 899 -2.79 -1.66 29.81
CA THR A 899 -3.44 -0.40 29.45
C THR A 899 -2.80 0.28 28.24
N ARG A 900 -3.68 0.91 27.44
CA ARG A 900 -3.55 1.70 26.19
C ARG A 900 -2.53 1.19 25.16
N GLY A 901 -2.99 0.35 24.25
CA GLY A 901 -2.29 0.00 23.02
C GLY A 901 -2.80 -1.30 22.39
N THR A 902 -2.52 -1.52 21.11
CA THR A 902 -2.80 -2.76 20.36
C THR A 902 -1.79 -3.88 20.67
N ASN A 903 -0.69 -3.54 21.35
CA ASN A 903 0.42 -4.43 21.67
C ASN A 903 0.41 -4.79 23.17
N GLY A 904 -0.16 -5.95 23.54
CA GLY A 904 -0.14 -6.44 24.92
C GLY A 904 1.28 -6.66 25.49
N PRO A 905 1.43 -6.90 26.81
CA PRO A 905 2.73 -6.98 27.49
C PRO A 905 3.62 -8.11 26.94
N LYS A 906 4.89 -7.79 26.71
CA LYS A 906 5.89 -8.70 26.12
C LYS A 906 6.64 -9.49 27.18
N ARG A 907 7.09 -10.69 26.78
CA ARG A 907 7.97 -11.52 27.62
C ARG A 907 9.43 -11.16 27.42
N THR A 908 9.78 -10.73 26.21
CA THR A 908 11.15 -10.44 25.80
C THR A 908 11.32 -8.98 25.41
N ILE A 909 12.48 -8.41 25.75
CA ILE A 909 12.83 -7.03 25.42
C ILE A 909 12.95 -6.87 23.91
N SER A 910 13.49 -7.86 23.17
CA SER A 910 13.58 -7.78 21.71
C SER A 910 12.22 -7.73 21.02
N ALA A 911 11.23 -8.48 21.50
CA ALA A 911 9.86 -8.40 20.98
C ALA A 911 9.20 -7.05 21.30
N ALA A 912 9.58 -6.40 22.40
CA ALA A 912 9.12 -5.06 22.72
C ALA A 912 9.76 -4.01 21.82
N ILE A 913 11.08 -4.06 21.61
CA ILE A 913 11.80 -3.17 20.68
C ILE A 913 11.23 -3.30 19.26
N ALA A 914 10.98 -4.53 18.79
CA ALA A 914 10.43 -4.75 17.46
C ALA A 914 9.02 -4.17 17.29
N ALA A 915 8.22 -4.17 18.35
CA ALA A 915 6.87 -3.63 18.36
C ALA A 915 6.81 -2.11 18.64
N ALA A 916 7.93 -1.51 19.07
CA ALA A 916 8.02 -0.10 19.46
C ALA A 916 8.06 0.82 18.23
N ASP A 917 7.26 1.88 18.25
CA ASP A 917 7.28 2.97 17.28
C ASP A 917 8.41 3.99 17.58
N GLU A 918 8.69 4.93 16.66
CA GLU A 918 9.66 6.01 16.91
C GLU A 918 9.15 6.91 18.05
N GLY A 919 9.99 7.15 19.06
CA GLY A 919 9.69 7.92 20.26
C GLY A 919 9.04 7.10 21.38
N ALA A 920 8.83 5.79 21.21
CA ALA A 920 8.17 4.92 22.18
C ALA A 920 9.06 4.52 23.37
N SER A 921 8.40 4.03 24.43
CA SER A 921 9.07 3.57 25.66
C SER A 921 8.82 2.09 25.91
N VAL A 922 9.91 1.37 26.21
CA VAL A 922 9.93 -0.04 26.59
C VAL A 922 10.16 -0.12 28.09
N VAL A 923 9.10 -0.40 28.84
CA VAL A 923 9.11 -0.33 30.31
C VAL A 923 9.25 -1.73 30.91
N LEU A 924 10.40 -1.99 31.51
CA LEU A 924 10.71 -3.25 32.18
C LEU A 924 10.21 -3.21 33.62
N LEU A 925 9.28 -4.12 33.94
CA LEU A 925 8.84 -4.35 35.30
C LEU A 925 9.95 -5.01 36.14
N PRO A 926 9.90 -4.89 37.48
CA PRO A 926 10.85 -5.54 38.37
C PRO A 926 11.02 -7.03 38.07
N GLY A 927 12.26 -7.46 37.90
CA GLY A 927 12.56 -8.82 37.46
C GLY A 927 14.00 -8.99 36.97
N VAL A 928 14.34 -10.25 36.66
CA VAL A 928 15.61 -10.64 36.04
C VAL A 928 15.32 -11.17 34.64
N PHE A 929 15.84 -10.49 33.63
CA PHE A 929 15.65 -10.80 32.22
C PHE A 929 16.94 -11.42 31.67
N GLY A 930 17.03 -12.75 31.76
CA GLY A 930 18.19 -13.52 31.27
C GLY A 930 17.84 -14.69 30.34
N ALA A 931 16.62 -14.72 29.81
CA ALA A 931 16.18 -15.72 28.83
C ALA A 931 16.47 -15.26 27.38
N ALA A 932 16.53 -16.20 26.44
CA ALA A 932 16.67 -15.91 25.01
C ALA A 932 15.62 -14.88 24.54
N GLY A 933 16.07 -13.84 23.81
CA GLY A 933 15.26 -12.68 23.42
C GLY A 933 15.40 -11.46 24.35
N ASN A 934 16.10 -11.57 25.48
CA ASN A 934 16.46 -10.44 26.35
C ASN A 934 17.94 -10.05 26.23
N THR A 935 18.54 -10.37 25.09
CA THR A 935 19.97 -10.29 24.87
C THR A 935 20.26 -9.96 23.40
N ASP A 936 21.41 -9.35 23.12
CA ASP A 936 21.75 -8.81 21.78
C ASP A 936 20.68 -7.83 21.29
N LEU A 937 20.40 -6.87 22.16
CA LEU A 937 19.28 -5.94 22.00
C LEU A 937 19.74 -4.80 21.11
N VAL A 938 19.39 -4.89 19.84
CA VAL A 938 19.63 -3.85 18.84
C VAL A 938 18.38 -3.00 18.71
N PHE A 939 18.53 -1.69 18.82
CA PHE A 939 17.48 -0.75 18.47
C PHE A 939 18.07 0.38 17.63
N ASP A 940 17.41 0.68 16.51
CA ASP A 940 17.77 1.64 15.46
C ASP A 940 16.81 2.86 15.40
N LYS A 941 15.82 2.86 16.30
CA LYS A 941 14.80 3.90 16.50
C LYS A 941 15.14 4.78 17.70
N THR A 942 14.48 5.93 17.81
CA THR A 942 14.48 6.72 19.05
C THR A 942 13.56 6.04 20.07
N ILE A 943 14.10 5.29 21.03
CA ILE A 943 13.28 4.65 22.09
C ILE A 943 13.94 4.78 23.47
N ALA A 944 13.13 4.82 24.53
CA ALA A 944 13.64 4.69 25.89
C ALA A 944 13.40 3.27 26.42
N ILE A 945 14.43 2.67 27.01
CA ILE A 945 14.32 1.41 27.75
C ILE A 945 14.42 1.76 29.23
N VAL A 946 13.31 1.59 29.94
CA VAL A 946 13.13 2.14 31.29
C VAL A 946 12.87 1.03 32.29
N GLY A 947 13.70 0.92 33.33
CA GLY A 947 13.44 0.09 34.49
C GLY A 947 12.53 0.81 35.47
N ARG A 948 11.25 0.40 35.54
CA ARG A 948 10.19 1.11 36.28
C ARG A 948 10.53 1.45 37.73
N ASP A 949 11.24 0.56 38.42
CA ASP A 949 11.57 0.69 39.84
C ASP A 949 13.10 0.91 40.05
N GLY A 950 13.81 1.27 38.98
CA GLY A 950 15.25 1.56 38.96
C GLY A 950 16.17 0.33 38.99
N ALA A 951 17.47 0.58 38.90
CA ALA A 951 18.48 -0.45 38.66
C ALA A 951 18.50 -1.56 39.72
N GLY A 952 18.12 -1.26 40.97
CA GLY A 952 18.05 -2.25 42.05
C GLY A 952 16.91 -3.28 41.95
N ALA A 953 15.90 -3.01 41.11
CA ALA A 953 14.70 -3.84 40.97
C ALA A 953 14.60 -4.54 39.61
N THR A 954 15.24 -3.98 38.58
CA THR A 954 15.18 -4.47 37.21
C THR A 954 16.59 -4.79 36.70
N SER A 955 16.84 -6.06 36.39
CA SER A 955 18.15 -6.54 35.92
C SER A 955 18.04 -7.27 34.60
N VAL A 956 18.91 -6.91 33.67
CA VAL A 956 19.18 -7.65 32.43
C VAL A 956 20.47 -8.45 32.67
N ASP A 957 20.31 -9.77 32.77
CA ASP A 957 21.41 -10.70 33.06
C ASP A 957 21.77 -11.46 31.79
N CYS A 958 22.88 -11.07 31.17
CA CYS A 958 23.35 -11.61 29.91
C CYS A 958 24.23 -12.87 30.08
N ALA A 959 24.34 -13.43 31.30
CA ALA A 959 25.25 -14.54 31.57
C ALA A 959 24.87 -15.85 30.84
N GLY A 960 25.85 -16.47 30.16
CA GLY A 960 25.75 -17.84 29.63
C GLY A 960 25.37 -17.98 28.15
N MET A 961 25.54 -16.92 27.36
CA MET A 961 25.22 -16.90 25.93
C MET A 961 26.34 -16.09 25.19
N THR A 962 26.61 -16.32 23.89
CA THR A 962 27.49 -15.44 23.03
C THR A 962 26.87 -15.06 21.66
N PRO A 963 26.90 -13.77 21.18
CA PRO A 963 27.19 -12.47 21.85
C PRO A 963 25.92 -11.74 22.40
N HIS A 964 26.01 -11.03 23.53
CA HIS A 964 24.82 -10.53 24.29
C HIS A 964 25.06 -9.18 24.96
N ARG A 965 24.85 -8.07 24.23
CA ARG A 965 24.94 -6.69 24.73
C ARG A 965 23.74 -5.85 24.28
N PHE A 966 23.65 -4.61 24.75
CA PHE A 966 22.84 -3.58 24.10
C PHE A 966 23.65 -2.96 22.96
N ILE A 967 23.04 -2.82 21.78
CA ILE A 967 23.58 -2.11 20.64
C ILE A 967 22.62 -0.98 20.30
N ALA A 968 22.99 0.23 20.69
CA ALA A 968 22.18 1.42 20.49
C ALA A 968 22.58 2.13 19.18
N ASP A 969 22.07 1.62 18.06
CA ASP A 969 22.22 2.24 16.73
C ASP A 969 21.13 3.32 16.46
N GLY A 970 20.18 3.43 17.38
CA GLY A 970 19.13 4.44 17.43
C GLY A 970 19.47 5.60 18.37
N ARG A 971 18.44 6.37 18.72
CA ARG A 971 18.50 7.44 19.74
C ARG A 971 17.72 7.01 20.99
N GLY A 972 17.72 7.85 22.00
CA GLY A 972 16.87 7.69 23.19
C GLY A 972 17.68 7.39 24.44
N ALA A 973 17.17 6.51 25.29
CA ALA A 973 17.69 6.37 26.64
C ALA A 973 17.69 4.93 27.16
N ILE A 974 18.66 4.61 28.01
CA ILE A 974 18.61 3.46 28.92
C ILE A 974 18.56 4.03 30.34
N VAL A 975 17.44 3.83 31.02
CA VAL A 975 17.15 4.46 32.31
C VAL A 975 16.87 3.40 33.36
N GLY A 976 17.57 3.45 34.49
CA GLY A 976 17.19 2.67 35.67
C GLY A 976 17.37 1.15 35.54
N LEU A 977 18.40 0.67 34.82
CA LEU A 977 18.65 -0.77 34.66
C LEU A 977 19.93 -1.23 35.37
N THR A 978 19.90 -2.46 35.90
CA THR A 978 21.13 -3.24 36.14
C THR A 978 21.48 -4.05 34.90
N ILE A 979 22.69 -3.91 34.36
CA ILE A 979 23.19 -4.71 33.24
C ILE A 979 24.43 -5.49 33.68
N THR A 980 24.36 -6.83 33.58
CA THR A 980 25.43 -7.71 34.06
C THR A 980 25.61 -8.97 33.21
N GLY A 981 26.78 -9.61 33.32
CA GLY A 981 27.04 -10.91 32.73
C GLY A 981 27.28 -10.91 31.21
N ALA A 982 27.36 -9.74 30.57
CA ALA A 982 27.52 -9.63 29.13
C ALA A 982 28.96 -9.95 28.67
N LEU A 983 29.09 -10.58 27.49
CA LEU A 983 30.36 -10.98 26.89
C LEU A 983 30.41 -10.62 25.39
N ALA A 984 31.48 -9.93 24.98
CA ALA A 984 31.80 -9.62 23.57
C ALA A 984 33.24 -10.08 23.24
N ASP A 985 33.42 -11.32 22.70
CA ASP A 985 34.75 -11.93 22.46
C ASP A 985 34.91 -12.71 21.12
N GLU A 986 34.13 -12.44 20.05
CA GLU A 986 34.06 -13.31 18.85
C GLU A 986 34.72 -12.81 17.54
N GLY A 987 35.61 -11.82 17.56
CA GLY A 987 36.54 -11.55 16.44
C GLY A 987 35.94 -10.89 15.19
N ILE A 988 34.92 -10.06 15.36
CA ILE A 988 34.29 -9.22 14.33
C ILE A 988 34.67 -7.75 14.64
N PRO A 989 34.85 -6.83 13.67
CA PRO A 989 35.88 -5.77 13.73
C PRO A 989 35.90 -4.77 14.89
N ASN A 990 34.96 -4.77 15.85
CA ASN A 990 34.88 -3.82 16.95
C ASN A 990 34.29 -4.46 18.24
N ASP A 991 34.94 -5.47 18.83
CA ASP A 991 34.51 -6.13 20.08
C ASP A 991 34.65 -5.23 21.34
N ILE A 992 34.02 -4.06 21.31
CA ILE A 992 34.02 -3.08 22.37
C ILE A 992 32.62 -2.90 22.98
N GLY A 993 32.53 -2.50 24.25
CA GLY A 993 31.24 -2.28 24.91
C GLY A 993 30.60 -3.58 25.36
N GLY A 994 31.06 -4.16 26.48
CA GLY A 994 30.56 -5.44 26.95
C GLY A 994 29.09 -5.40 27.33
N ALA A 995 28.64 -4.40 28.09
CA ALA A 995 27.22 -4.19 28.38
C ALA A 995 26.50 -3.38 27.31
N ILE A 996 27.09 -2.24 26.90
CA ILE A 996 26.49 -1.30 25.96
C ILE A 996 27.53 -0.90 24.91
N LEU A 997 27.16 -1.06 23.65
CA LEU A 997 27.85 -0.50 22.49
C LEU A 997 26.99 0.60 21.87
N VAL A 998 27.57 1.79 21.70
CA VAL A 998 26.96 2.89 20.96
C VAL A 998 27.80 3.16 19.71
N PRO A 999 27.39 2.66 18.53
CA PRO A 999 28.01 2.99 17.26
C PRO A 999 27.38 4.26 16.67
N ALA A 1000 28.20 5.22 16.22
CA ALA A 1000 27.85 6.33 15.33
C ALA A 1000 26.67 7.25 15.73
N ARG A 1001 26.19 7.19 16.99
CA ARG A 1001 24.89 7.73 17.41
C ARG A 1001 24.92 8.35 18.80
N ARG A 1002 23.77 8.83 19.27
CA ARG A 1002 23.61 9.39 20.62
C ARG A 1002 22.73 8.53 21.52
N LEU A 1003 23.21 8.21 22.72
CA LEU A 1003 22.45 7.52 23.76
C LEU A 1003 22.53 8.28 25.10
N ALA A 1004 21.40 8.42 25.79
CA ALA A 1004 21.37 8.79 27.20
C ALA A 1004 21.42 7.52 28.08
N ILE A 1005 22.30 7.51 29.08
CA ILE A 1005 22.38 6.42 30.06
C ILE A 1005 22.21 7.06 31.44
N ASP A 1006 21.12 6.73 32.11
CA ASP A 1006 20.70 7.40 33.33
C ASP A 1006 20.35 6.39 34.42
N ALA A 1007 20.75 6.67 35.66
CA ALA A 1007 20.43 5.87 36.84
C ALA A 1007 20.73 4.36 36.72
N CYS A 1008 21.77 3.99 35.96
CA CYS A 1008 22.10 2.58 35.65
C CYS A 1008 23.23 2.01 36.52
N ASP A 1009 23.17 0.69 36.74
CA ASP A 1009 24.23 -0.09 37.39
C ASP A 1009 24.81 -1.12 36.41
N ILE A 1010 26.05 -0.92 35.98
CA ILE A 1010 26.68 -1.78 34.96
C ILE A 1010 27.89 -2.46 35.59
N PHE A 1011 27.82 -3.78 35.77
CA PHE A 1011 28.89 -4.53 36.44
C PHE A 1011 29.07 -5.96 35.94
N GLY A 1012 30.29 -6.48 36.06
CA GLY A 1012 30.60 -7.88 35.75
C GLY A 1012 30.46 -8.25 34.26
N ASN A 1013 30.57 -7.27 33.37
CA ASN A 1013 30.54 -7.44 31.92
C ASN A 1013 31.96 -7.49 31.35
N ARG A 1014 32.13 -8.11 30.17
CA ARG A 1014 33.44 -8.41 29.58
C ARG A 1014 33.46 -8.16 28.06
N ALA A 1015 34.51 -7.52 27.56
CA ALA A 1015 34.74 -7.29 26.13
C ALA A 1015 36.23 -7.25 25.82
N ASP A 1016 36.64 -7.18 24.54
CA ASP A 1016 38.02 -6.88 24.18
C ASP A 1016 38.43 -5.48 24.68
N GLY A 1017 37.51 -4.51 24.63
CA GLY A 1017 37.67 -3.17 25.20
C GLY A 1017 36.35 -2.56 25.67
N GLY A 1018 36.37 -1.62 26.62
CA GLY A 1018 35.15 -1.02 27.18
C GLY A 1018 34.21 -2.06 27.78
N GLY A 1019 34.68 -2.87 28.75
CA GLY A 1019 33.91 -3.98 29.32
C GLY A 1019 32.52 -3.57 29.82
N GLY A 1020 32.36 -2.35 30.32
CA GLY A 1020 31.05 -1.74 30.57
C GLY A 1020 30.47 -1.11 29.30
N ILE A 1021 30.94 0.08 28.94
CA ILE A 1021 30.43 0.88 27.83
C ILE A 1021 31.53 1.10 26.77
N GLY A 1022 31.17 0.91 25.49
CA GLY A 1022 32.00 1.24 24.34
C GLY A 1022 31.31 2.26 23.45
N LEU A 1023 31.96 3.41 23.22
CA LEU A 1023 31.50 4.44 22.30
C LEU A 1023 32.42 4.47 21.07
N ASN A 1024 31.84 4.44 19.88
CA ASN A 1024 32.58 4.52 18.63
C ASN A 1024 31.90 5.49 17.67
N ALA A 1025 32.60 6.58 17.32
CA ALA A 1025 32.04 7.69 16.55
C ALA A 1025 30.72 8.23 17.13
N ALA A 1026 30.54 8.14 18.44
CA ALA A 1026 29.26 8.31 19.11
C ALA A 1026 29.31 9.41 20.18
N ASN A 1027 28.14 9.89 20.57
CA ASN A 1027 27.99 10.80 21.70
C ASN A 1027 27.17 10.13 22.80
N ALA A 1028 27.55 10.26 24.06
CA ALA A 1028 26.74 9.77 25.16
C ALA A 1028 26.53 10.84 26.21
N LEU A 1029 25.33 10.87 26.80
CA LEU A 1029 25.05 11.59 28.03
C LEU A 1029 24.95 10.55 29.14
N ILE A 1030 25.81 10.64 30.15
CA ILE A 1030 25.74 9.76 31.32
C ILE A 1030 25.40 10.57 32.56
N ARG A 1031 24.41 10.06 33.30
CA ARG A 1031 23.93 10.64 34.55
C ARG A 1031 23.69 9.55 35.59
N ASP A 1032 23.99 9.87 36.84
CA ASP A 1032 23.68 9.07 38.04
C ASP A 1032 23.95 7.55 37.89
N THR A 1033 25.03 7.20 37.19
CA THR A 1033 25.33 5.84 36.72
C THR A 1033 26.62 5.30 37.33
N ARG A 1034 26.66 3.98 37.55
CA ARG A 1034 27.81 3.28 38.16
C ARG A 1034 28.35 2.19 37.23
N LEU A 1035 29.63 2.27 36.90
CA LEU A 1035 30.39 1.25 36.16
C LEU A 1035 31.36 0.56 37.13
N LEU A 1036 31.11 -0.70 37.47
CA LEU A 1036 31.78 -1.39 38.58
C LEU A 1036 32.28 -2.78 38.20
N GLY A 1037 33.59 -3.01 38.25
CA GLY A 1037 34.18 -4.33 38.10
C GLY A 1037 33.91 -5.01 36.77
N ASN A 1038 33.79 -4.24 35.68
CA ASN A 1038 33.78 -4.76 34.32
C ASN A 1038 35.21 -5.11 33.85
N VAL A 1039 35.34 -5.85 32.75
CA VAL A 1039 36.61 -6.47 32.31
C VAL A 1039 36.88 -6.16 30.84
N ALA A 1040 38.08 -5.68 30.54
CA ALA A 1040 38.63 -5.67 29.18
C ALA A 1040 39.66 -6.80 29.03
N ASP A 1041 39.52 -7.59 27.98
CA ASP A 1041 40.41 -8.71 27.67
C ASP A 1041 41.73 -8.25 27.07
N GLN A 1042 41.71 -7.15 26.32
CA GLN A 1042 42.92 -6.52 25.81
C GLN A 1042 43.46 -5.49 26.82
N PRO A 1043 44.74 -5.59 27.22
CA PRO A 1043 45.38 -4.57 28.05
C PRO A 1043 45.36 -3.20 27.36
N GLY A 1044 44.92 -2.16 28.08
CA GLY A 1044 44.95 -0.77 27.60
C GLY A 1044 43.74 -0.34 26.76
N LEU A 1045 42.65 -1.12 26.73
CA LEU A 1045 41.40 -0.78 26.02
C LEU A 1045 40.22 -0.43 26.96
N GLY A 1046 40.47 -0.07 28.22
CA GLY A 1046 39.42 0.44 29.13
C GLY A 1046 38.53 -0.66 29.70
N SER A 1047 38.70 -1.06 30.97
CA SER A 1047 37.85 -2.14 31.53
C SER A 1047 36.41 -1.72 31.79
N GLU A 1048 36.15 -0.44 32.05
CA GLU A 1048 34.82 0.10 32.32
C GLU A 1048 34.27 0.89 31.12
N LEU A 1049 35.10 1.73 30.51
CA LEU A 1049 34.69 2.68 29.49
C LEU A 1049 35.77 2.87 28.42
N LEU A 1050 35.38 2.79 27.15
CA LEU A 1050 36.23 3.04 25.98
C LEU A 1050 35.57 4.04 25.03
N LEU A 1051 36.31 5.10 24.68
CA LEU A 1051 35.88 6.10 23.69
C LEU A 1051 36.79 6.09 22.47
N ILE A 1052 36.19 5.91 21.29
CA ILE A 1052 36.84 6.02 19.98
C ILE A 1052 36.12 7.09 19.18
N ASN A 1053 36.79 8.20 18.83
CA ASN A 1053 36.18 9.31 18.06
C ASN A 1053 34.84 9.80 18.64
N SER A 1054 34.72 9.79 19.96
CA SER A 1054 33.45 9.92 20.67
C SER A 1054 33.51 11.01 21.74
N THR A 1055 32.37 11.61 22.04
CA THR A 1055 32.22 12.56 23.15
C THR A 1055 31.30 11.99 24.22
N LEU A 1056 31.74 12.00 25.48
CA LEU A 1056 30.93 11.66 26.63
C LEU A 1056 30.68 12.91 27.48
N ARG A 1057 29.42 13.23 27.72
CA ARG A 1057 28.98 14.26 28.67
C ARG A 1057 28.55 13.61 29.98
N VAL A 1058 29.03 14.12 31.10
CA VAL A 1058 28.62 13.70 32.45
C VAL A 1058 27.82 14.82 33.09
N ASP A 1059 26.52 14.59 33.29
CA ASP A 1059 25.57 15.55 33.89
C ASP A 1059 24.88 14.94 35.12
N GLY A 1060 25.55 14.99 36.26
CA GLY A 1060 25.17 14.30 37.49
C GLY A 1060 26.33 13.50 38.05
N GLU A 1061 26.08 12.32 38.62
CA GLU A 1061 27.15 11.46 39.14
C GLU A 1061 27.52 10.34 38.16
N LEU A 1062 28.80 10.19 37.83
CA LEU A 1062 29.35 8.98 37.19
C LEU A 1062 30.41 8.37 38.09
N THR A 1063 30.15 7.15 38.58
CA THR A 1063 31.14 6.38 39.36
C THR A 1063 31.75 5.28 38.52
N VAL A 1064 33.07 5.25 38.42
CA VAL A 1064 33.83 4.24 37.67
C VAL A 1064 34.81 3.53 38.60
N SER A 1065 34.73 2.20 38.70
CA SER A 1065 35.62 1.41 39.56
C SER A 1065 35.93 0.03 38.97
N GLY A 1066 36.97 -0.03 38.13
CA GLY A 1066 37.47 -1.25 37.50
C GLY A 1066 38.92 -1.60 37.86
N ALA A 1067 39.39 -2.74 37.37
CA ALA A 1067 40.79 -3.15 37.45
C ALA A 1067 41.59 -2.63 36.22
N GLY A 1068 42.85 -2.22 36.41
CA GLY A 1068 43.72 -1.76 35.32
C GLY A 1068 43.38 -0.35 34.80
N ASP A 1069 43.60 -0.11 33.51
CA ASP A 1069 43.13 1.11 32.83
C ASP A 1069 41.60 1.07 32.75
N ALA A 1070 40.91 1.59 33.76
CA ALA A 1070 39.44 1.52 33.84
C ALA A 1070 38.76 2.38 32.76
N VAL A 1071 39.35 3.51 32.40
CA VAL A 1071 38.85 4.42 31.35
C VAL A 1071 39.96 4.69 30.35
N VAL A 1072 39.66 4.54 29.06
CA VAL A 1072 40.59 4.85 27.96
C VAL A 1072 39.93 5.79 26.95
N ILE A 1073 40.64 6.85 26.59
CA ILE A 1073 40.20 7.87 25.64
C ILE A 1073 41.16 7.87 24.45
N GLY A 1074 40.71 7.32 23.32
CA GLY A 1074 41.45 7.31 22.06
C GLY A 1074 42.60 6.30 22.00
N GLN A 1075 42.56 5.41 21.00
CA GLN A 1075 43.67 4.48 20.72
C GLN A 1075 44.14 4.46 19.28
N VAL A 1076 43.39 4.99 18.30
CA VAL A 1076 43.78 4.83 16.90
C VAL A 1076 43.35 6.05 16.08
N SER A 1077 44.28 6.99 15.88
CA SER A 1077 44.19 8.10 14.92
C SER A 1077 43.11 9.18 15.07
N GLY A 1078 42.28 9.23 16.12
CA GLY A 1078 41.32 10.33 16.32
C GLY A 1078 41.01 10.69 17.77
N ALA A 1079 40.38 11.87 17.94
CA ALA A 1079 40.16 12.54 19.22
C ALA A 1079 38.89 12.02 19.92
N GLY A 1080 38.94 11.82 21.24
CA GLY A 1080 37.75 11.60 22.08
C GLY A 1080 37.80 12.53 23.30
N ALA A 1081 36.64 12.87 23.85
CA ALA A 1081 36.52 13.83 24.94
C ALA A 1081 35.54 13.37 26.03
N ILE A 1082 35.88 13.61 27.29
CA ILE A 1082 34.93 13.49 28.41
C ILE A 1082 34.74 14.90 28.98
N LYS A 1083 33.51 15.41 28.91
CA LYS A 1083 33.12 16.70 29.46
C LYS A 1083 32.29 16.47 30.72
N VAL A 1084 32.70 17.08 31.83
CA VAL A 1084 31.97 17.02 33.10
C VAL A 1084 31.29 18.36 33.31
N GLU A 1085 29.96 18.35 33.39
CA GLU A 1085 29.17 19.56 33.48
C GLU A 1085 29.33 20.29 34.82
N PRO A 1086 29.10 21.61 34.87
CA PRO A 1086 29.16 22.36 36.11
C PRO A 1086 28.25 21.76 37.19
N GLY A 1087 28.84 21.30 38.30
CA GLY A 1087 28.13 20.64 39.40
C GLY A 1087 27.96 19.12 39.27
N ALA A 1088 28.35 18.53 38.14
CA ALA A 1088 28.47 17.09 37.97
C ALA A 1088 29.75 16.54 38.63
N THR A 1089 29.75 15.25 38.94
CA THR A 1089 30.87 14.56 39.61
C THR A 1089 31.24 13.29 38.87
N LEU A 1090 32.51 13.19 38.45
CA LEU A 1090 33.12 11.97 37.94
C LEU A 1090 34.03 11.37 39.01
N THR A 1091 33.66 10.21 39.56
CA THR A 1091 34.35 9.53 40.66
C THR A 1091 35.08 8.29 40.18
N PHE A 1092 36.38 8.17 40.47
CA PHE A 1092 37.18 6.98 40.17
C PHE A 1092 37.48 6.17 41.44
N GLY A 1093 37.35 4.84 41.36
CA GLY A 1093 37.79 3.90 42.40
C GLY A 1093 39.32 3.86 42.55
N ALA A 1094 39.82 3.21 43.62
CA ALA A 1094 41.24 3.22 44.02
C ALA A 1094 42.25 2.67 42.99
N ALA A 1095 41.78 2.05 41.91
CA ALA A 1095 42.58 1.55 40.79
C ALA A 1095 42.26 2.24 39.44
N GLY A 1096 41.40 3.27 39.42
CA GLY A 1096 40.67 3.71 38.21
C GLY A 1096 41.37 4.69 37.27
N LEU A 1097 42.57 5.19 37.60
CA LEU A 1097 43.34 6.09 36.73
C LEU A 1097 44.84 5.77 36.84
N ASP A 1098 45.50 5.39 35.75
CA ASP A 1098 46.96 5.57 35.62
C ASP A 1098 47.23 6.93 34.96
N PRO A 1099 47.57 7.99 35.72
CA PRO A 1099 47.90 9.30 35.16
C PRO A 1099 49.20 9.30 34.33
N ASN A 1100 49.95 8.19 34.28
CA ASN A 1100 51.09 8.00 33.39
C ASN A 1100 50.76 7.15 32.16
N SER A 1101 49.50 6.73 32.00
CA SER A 1101 49.06 6.03 30.79
C SER A 1101 49.28 6.95 29.59
N PRO A 1102 49.96 6.49 28.53
CA PRO A 1102 50.15 7.28 27.30
C PRO A 1102 48.82 7.59 26.59
N PHE A 1103 47.71 6.98 27.05
CA PHE A 1103 46.35 7.13 26.54
C PHE A 1103 45.49 8.08 27.39
N PHE A 1104 46.04 8.71 28.44
CA PHE A 1104 45.37 9.73 29.24
C PHE A 1104 45.99 11.10 28.96
N ARG A 1105 45.39 11.90 28.09
CA ARG A 1105 45.81 13.29 27.89
C ARG A 1105 45.06 14.20 28.86
N ARG A 1106 45.78 14.88 29.77
CA ARG A 1106 45.21 15.92 30.64
C ARG A 1106 44.52 17.07 29.90
N SER A 1107 44.74 17.22 28.59
CA SER A 1107 44.13 18.26 27.76
C SER A 1107 42.70 17.95 27.30
N THR A 1108 42.17 16.74 27.55
CA THR A 1108 40.82 16.31 27.11
C THR A 1108 39.80 16.20 28.25
N LEU A 1109 40.17 16.66 29.46
CA LEU A 1109 39.28 16.81 30.60
C LEU A 1109 39.07 18.32 30.81
N GLU A 1110 38.01 18.85 30.22
CA GLU A 1110 37.59 20.22 30.50
C GLU A 1110 36.87 20.20 31.85
N ALA A 1111 37.48 20.84 32.85
CA ALA A 1111 36.84 21.04 34.14
C ALA A 1111 35.86 22.21 34.04
N GLY A 1112 34.58 21.94 34.29
CA GLY A 1112 33.56 22.95 34.58
C GLY A 1112 33.74 23.59 35.95
#